data_AF-A0A1C3K8L1-F1
#
_entry.id   AF-A0A1C3K8L1-F1
#
_cell.length_a   1.000
_cell.length_b   1.000
_cell.length_c   1.000
_cell.angle_alpha   90.00
_cell.angle_beta   90.00
_cell.angle_gamma   90.00
#
_symmetry.space_group_name_H-M   'P 1'
#
loop_
_entity.id
_entity.type
_entity.pdbx_description
1 polymer ?
#
loop_
_entity_poly.entity_id
_entity_poly.type
_entity_poly.pdbx_seq_one_letter_code
_entity_poly.pdbx_strand_id
1 'polypeptide(L)'
;MIPDSFIQELLARVDIAEVVGRYVQLRKGGANLLGLCPFHNEKSPSFTVSPVKQFYHCFGCGAHGSAITFLMEHTGASFPEAVRSLASTVGLSVPEENRSPRQQAEDARRREEVSRHSQMLEMALAHYRKSLKQSAAAIRYLQERGLTGTIAAQFGLGWADADRQGLAKVFPRYDDPLLVEAGLVIESEDGRRYDRFRDRVMFPIRNARGHLIGFGGRVIGKGEPKYLNSPETPIFSKGNELYGLWEGRLAVRSEGQVVVVEGYMDVVGLAQQGVGNAVATLGTATTPTHVQKLLRASDKVVFSFDGDKAGRRAAWRALQACLPLLRDDISIRFLFLPDDHDPDSYVRAFGPEAFRACLDEAVALSRFLLDELASRHDLSEVEGRAACVHEAKPLLLAVPEGTLRLQLQHELARQVLLTSDELAGILAAAGPGPGAKPAPGRPSAPAAPAPPAGQGAGDHGELPPPWEGGMVVPDDPDMGWQPADSAGDEGYYGGYPDAGSSSGYGGGQAQQGQGYGKGGGGRRNFGDRKDRGEWKGRGRDEGPPSLAPPPGRRPVTSLAKRLLRLLLSHPELVDEMGEQQLEVLDKGPHLHLVRDLVVLAQASGARHLGALLQAAEPDSDLALVLQQALADVMAQAELPEPQVEWEDALRRIELDALRIEQSELVRGGLADPAAKAHYLELSQRITVLNKSSAR
;
A
#
# COMPACT_ATOMS: atom_id res chain seq x y z
N MET A 1 -17.16 9.43 -15.02
CA MET A 1 -18.38 9.50 -14.20
C MET A 1 -19.50 8.80 -14.94
N ILE A 2 -20.26 7.94 -14.27
CA ILE A 2 -21.47 7.32 -14.85
C ILE A 2 -22.63 8.27 -14.54
N PRO A 3 -23.54 8.61 -15.48
CA PRO A 3 -24.63 9.54 -15.20
C PRO A 3 -25.59 9.01 -14.13
N ASP A 4 -26.01 9.88 -13.20
CA ASP A 4 -26.98 9.54 -12.16
C ASP A 4 -28.32 9.06 -12.75
N SER A 5 -28.74 9.63 -13.89
CA SER A 5 -29.91 9.17 -14.65
C SER A 5 -29.82 7.70 -15.05
N PHE A 6 -28.65 7.24 -15.50
CA PHE A 6 -28.41 5.83 -15.83
C PHE A 6 -28.38 4.95 -14.56
N ILE A 7 -27.86 5.46 -13.46
CA ILE A 7 -27.85 4.74 -12.17
C ILE A 7 -29.28 4.53 -11.66
N GLN A 8 -30.15 5.53 -11.80
CA GLN A 8 -31.59 5.40 -11.49
C GLN A 8 -32.30 4.44 -12.46
N GLU A 9 -32.05 4.53 -13.77
CA GLU A 9 -32.61 3.61 -14.75
C GLU A 9 -32.22 2.14 -14.46
N LEU A 10 -30.94 1.91 -14.14
CA LEU A 10 -30.44 0.58 -13.80
C LEU A 10 -31.12 0.03 -12.54
N LEU A 11 -31.23 0.83 -11.47
CA LEU A 11 -31.92 0.43 -10.25
C LEU A 11 -33.43 0.22 -10.44
N ALA A 12 -34.04 0.85 -11.45
CA ALA A 12 -35.45 0.62 -11.80
C ALA A 12 -35.67 -0.67 -12.63
N ARG A 13 -34.63 -1.21 -13.27
CA ARG A 13 -34.71 -2.48 -14.06
C ARG A 13 -34.22 -3.72 -13.31
N VAL A 14 -33.43 -3.55 -12.25
CA VAL A 14 -32.83 -4.63 -11.46
C VAL A 14 -33.72 -4.98 -10.26
N ASP A 15 -34.14 -6.24 -10.12
CA ASP A 15 -34.72 -6.70 -8.84
C ASP A 15 -33.62 -7.13 -7.87
N ILE A 16 -33.51 -6.40 -6.77
CA ILE A 16 -32.63 -6.71 -5.65
C ILE A 16 -32.89 -8.10 -5.04
N ALA A 17 -34.11 -8.63 -5.13
CA ALA A 17 -34.43 -9.97 -4.64
C ALA A 17 -33.68 -11.06 -5.41
N GLU A 18 -33.54 -10.91 -6.74
CA GLU A 18 -32.72 -11.81 -7.56
C GLU A 18 -31.23 -11.60 -7.29
N VAL A 19 -30.78 -10.34 -7.21
CA VAL A 19 -29.36 -10.01 -7.00
C VAL A 19 -28.86 -10.58 -5.68
N VAL A 20 -29.62 -10.43 -4.60
CA VAL A 20 -29.29 -11.04 -3.30
C VAL A 20 -29.48 -12.56 -3.32
N GLY A 21 -30.55 -13.05 -3.94
CA GLY A 21 -30.91 -14.47 -3.98
C GLY A 21 -29.85 -15.38 -4.63
N ARG A 22 -28.96 -14.83 -5.45
CA ARG A 22 -27.78 -15.51 -6.01
C ARG A 22 -26.69 -15.85 -4.97
N TYR A 23 -26.71 -15.20 -3.80
CA TYR A 23 -25.69 -15.32 -2.76
C TYR A 23 -26.24 -15.71 -1.38
N VAL A 24 -27.48 -15.35 -1.07
CA VAL A 24 -28.15 -15.60 0.22
C VAL A 24 -29.39 -16.45 -0.01
N GLN A 25 -29.55 -17.54 0.75
CA GLN A 25 -30.79 -18.31 0.73
C GLN A 25 -31.91 -17.53 1.41
N LEU A 26 -32.75 -16.88 0.61
CA LEU A 26 -33.90 -16.10 1.05
C LEU A 26 -35.16 -16.96 1.23
N ARG A 27 -36.00 -16.61 2.21
CA ARG A 27 -37.31 -17.21 2.51
C ARG A 27 -38.36 -16.10 2.65
N LYS A 28 -39.65 -16.36 2.36
CA LYS A 28 -40.69 -15.33 2.50
C LYS A 28 -40.97 -15.00 3.97
N GLY A 29 -40.96 -13.71 4.31
CA GLY A 29 -41.27 -13.15 5.63
C GLY A 29 -42.31 -12.04 5.51
N GLY A 30 -43.57 -12.43 5.28
CA GLY A 30 -44.63 -11.49 4.93
C GLY A 30 -44.40 -10.85 3.55
N ALA A 31 -44.43 -9.52 3.49
CA ALA A 31 -44.18 -8.76 2.26
C ALA A 31 -42.69 -8.63 1.87
N ASN A 32 -41.78 -9.05 2.75
CA ASN A 32 -40.33 -9.03 2.52
C ASN A 32 -39.77 -10.46 2.41
N LEU A 33 -38.51 -10.55 2.02
CA LEU A 33 -37.71 -11.77 2.07
C LEU A 33 -36.73 -11.70 3.23
N LEU A 34 -36.49 -12.83 3.91
CA LEU A 34 -35.61 -12.99 5.07
C LEU A 34 -34.50 -14.00 4.76
N GLY A 35 -33.28 -13.73 5.20
CA GLY A 35 -32.15 -14.65 5.10
C GLY A 35 -31.16 -14.47 6.25
N LEU A 36 -30.13 -15.32 6.30
CA LEU A 36 -28.96 -15.06 7.14
C LEU A 36 -28.11 -13.99 6.47
N CYS A 37 -27.64 -13.02 7.24
CA CYS A 37 -26.85 -11.91 6.74
C CYS A 37 -25.50 -12.38 6.16
N PRO A 38 -25.12 -11.97 4.93
CA PRO A 38 -23.81 -12.28 4.37
C PRO A 38 -22.69 -11.36 4.89
N PHE A 39 -23.03 -10.37 5.73
CA PHE A 39 -22.09 -9.34 6.22
C PHE A 39 -21.69 -9.51 7.69
N HIS A 40 -22.37 -10.35 8.47
CA HIS A 40 -21.99 -10.73 9.83
C HIS A 40 -22.53 -12.13 10.17
N ASN A 41 -21.89 -12.82 11.11
CA ASN A 41 -22.22 -14.21 11.42
C ASN A 41 -23.38 -14.33 12.43
N GLU A 42 -24.57 -14.73 11.96
CA GLU A 42 -25.78 -14.88 12.77
C GLU A 42 -26.40 -16.29 12.68
N LYS A 43 -27.17 -16.69 13.71
CA LYS A 43 -27.90 -17.98 13.75
C LYS A 43 -29.38 -17.86 13.41
N SER A 44 -29.93 -16.66 13.52
CA SER A 44 -31.34 -16.31 13.27
C SER A 44 -31.40 -15.30 12.14
N PRO A 45 -32.24 -15.47 11.10
CA PRO A 45 -32.36 -14.51 10.01
C PRO A 45 -32.73 -13.09 10.49
N SER A 46 -31.81 -12.13 10.37
CA SER A 46 -32.11 -10.69 10.54
C SER A 46 -31.95 -9.90 9.23
N PHE A 47 -31.38 -10.52 8.19
CA PHE A 47 -31.24 -9.90 6.88
C PHE A 47 -32.57 -9.87 6.14
N THR A 48 -33.06 -8.66 5.84
CA THR A 48 -34.35 -8.42 5.20
C THR A 48 -34.15 -7.76 3.84
N VAL A 49 -34.77 -8.29 2.80
CA VAL A 49 -34.82 -7.69 1.45
C VAL A 49 -36.27 -7.32 1.14
N SER A 50 -36.51 -6.12 0.62
CA SER A 50 -37.86 -5.66 0.25
C SER A 50 -38.00 -5.54 -1.27
N PRO A 51 -38.63 -6.50 -1.96
CA PRO A 51 -38.81 -6.44 -3.43
C PRO A 51 -39.64 -5.23 -3.87
N VAL A 52 -40.55 -4.75 -3.01
CA VAL A 52 -41.39 -3.56 -3.28
C VAL A 52 -40.61 -2.25 -3.12
N LYS A 53 -39.62 -2.20 -2.22
CA LYS A 53 -38.85 -0.97 -1.93
C LYS A 53 -37.43 -0.96 -2.52
N GLN A 54 -37.04 -2.05 -3.18
CA GLN A 54 -35.74 -2.23 -3.85
C GLN A 54 -34.50 -1.91 -2.99
N PHE A 55 -34.58 -2.23 -1.69
CA PHE A 55 -33.46 -2.17 -0.75
C PHE A 55 -33.39 -3.41 0.15
N TYR A 56 -32.20 -3.63 0.73
CA TYR A 56 -31.97 -4.57 1.82
C TYR A 56 -31.64 -3.82 3.12
N HIS A 57 -31.94 -4.45 4.26
CA HIS A 57 -31.58 -3.98 5.60
C HIS A 57 -31.34 -5.17 6.53
N CYS A 58 -30.22 -5.17 7.25
CA CYS A 58 -29.89 -6.15 8.27
C CYS A 58 -30.22 -5.63 9.67
N PHE A 59 -31.17 -6.26 10.37
CA PHE A 59 -31.53 -5.85 11.73
C PHE A 59 -30.49 -6.24 12.79
N GLY A 60 -29.57 -7.18 12.49
CA GLY A 60 -28.47 -7.53 13.39
C GLY A 60 -27.26 -6.58 13.33
N CYS A 61 -26.82 -6.18 12.13
CA CYS A 61 -25.60 -5.37 11.95
C CYS A 61 -25.79 -4.02 11.24
N GLY A 62 -27.03 -3.57 11.00
CA GLY A 62 -27.33 -2.26 10.39
C GLY A 62 -26.93 -2.09 8.91
N ALA A 63 -26.30 -3.09 8.29
CA ALA A 63 -25.94 -3.07 6.87
C ALA A 63 -27.20 -2.89 6.00
N HIS A 64 -27.20 -1.90 5.12
CA HIS A 64 -28.33 -1.51 4.30
C HIS A 64 -27.89 -0.98 2.94
N GLY A 65 -28.75 -1.09 1.92
CA GLY A 65 -28.44 -0.52 0.61
C GLY A 65 -29.26 -1.04 -0.56
N SER A 66 -28.86 -0.62 -1.75
CA SER A 66 -29.40 -1.02 -3.04
C SER A 66 -28.76 -2.31 -3.58
N ALA A 67 -29.20 -2.80 -4.74
CA ALA A 67 -28.56 -3.90 -5.45
C ALA A 67 -27.08 -3.61 -5.81
N ILE A 68 -26.75 -2.36 -6.15
CA ILE A 68 -25.36 -1.93 -6.42
C ILE A 68 -24.53 -2.03 -5.13
N THR A 69 -25.06 -1.47 -4.04
CA THR A 69 -24.44 -1.47 -2.70
C THR A 69 -24.15 -2.90 -2.24
N PHE A 70 -25.13 -3.80 -2.37
CA PHE A 70 -25.01 -5.21 -2.01
C PHE A 70 -23.85 -5.90 -2.74
N LEU A 71 -23.76 -5.75 -4.07
CA LEU A 71 -22.71 -6.38 -4.86
C LEU A 71 -21.32 -5.83 -4.53
N MET A 72 -21.17 -4.51 -4.38
CA MET A 72 -19.90 -3.89 -4.02
C MET A 72 -19.34 -4.48 -2.72
N GLU A 73 -20.20 -4.64 -1.72
CA GLU A 73 -19.81 -5.00 -0.36
C GLU A 73 -19.64 -6.51 -0.19
N HIS A 74 -20.49 -7.30 -0.84
CA HIS A 74 -20.41 -8.75 -0.77
C HIS A 74 -19.25 -9.29 -1.61
N THR A 75 -19.13 -8.84 -2.86
CA THR A 75 -18.14 -9.36 -3.83
C THR A 75 -16.82 -8.59 -3.85
N GLY A 76 -16.77 -7.36 -3.32
CA GLY A 76 -15.59 -6.48 -3.41
C GLY A 76 -15.50 -5.66 -4.69
N ALA A 77 -16.52 -5.71 -5.56
CA ALA A 77 -16.56 -4.92 -6.79
C ALA A 77 -16.53 -3.41 -6.51
N SER A 78 -15.77 -2.64 -7.31
CA SER A 78 -15.90 -1.18 -7.28
C SER A 78 -17.22 -0.74 -7.90
N PHE A 79 -17.69 0.48 -7.58
CA PHE A 79 -18.97 0.99 -8.07
C PHE A 79 -19.16 0.85 -9.61
N PRO A 80 -18.18 1.20 -10.48
CA PRO A 80 -18.31 0.98 -11.92
C PRO A 80 -18.33 -0.49 -12.35
N GLU A 81 -17.77 -1.40 -11.56
CA GLU A 81 -17.80 -2.85 -11.81
C GLU A 81 -19.15 -3.45 -11.40
N ALA A 82 -19.68 -3.06 -10.22
CA ALA A 82 -21.03 -3.45 -9.79
C ALA A 82 -22.11 -2.91 -10.75
N VAL A 83 -22.01 -1.64 -11.16
CA VAL A 83 -22.92 -1.04 -12.15
C VAL A 83 -22.82 -1.76 -13.50
N ARG A 84 -21.62 -2.05 -14.02
CA ARG A 84 -21.47 -2.86 -15.26
C ARG A 84 -22.00 -4.29 -15.13
N SER A 85 -21.78 -4.93 -13.98
CA SER A 85 -22.24 -6.30 -13.72
C SER A 85 -23.76 -6.43 -13.59
N LEU A 86 -24.44 -5.39 -13.11
CA LEU A 86 -25.90 -5.34 -13.08
C LEU A 86 -26.46 -4.96 -14.46
N ALA A 87 -25.87 -3.96 -15.11
CA ALA A 87 -26.31 -3.49 -16.42
C ALA A 87 -26.30 -4.62 -17.46
N SER A 88 -25.23 -5.44 -17.51
CA SER A 88 -25.17 -6.60 -18.40
C SER A 88 -26.26 -7.65 -18.10
N THR A 89 -26.66 -7.83 -16.84
CA THR A 89 -27.74 -8.77 -16.49
C THR A 89 -29.15 -8.28 -16.86
N VAL A 90 -29.33 -6.99 -17.15
CA VAL A 90 -30.61 -6.40 -17.62
C VAL A 90 -30.53 -5.83 -19.05
N GLY A 91 -29.50 -6.22 -19.81
CA GLY A 91 -29.31 -5.80 -21.21
C GLY A 91 -28.97 -4.32 -21.42
N LEU A 92 -28.58 -3.60 -20.36
CA LEU A 92 -28.15 -2.21 -20.44
C LEU A 92 -26.65 -2.10 -20.75
N SER A 93 -26.29 -1.22 -21.68
CA SER A 93 -24.93 -0.71 -21.84
C SER A 93 -24.71 0.48 -20.90
N VAL A 94 -23.65 0.44 -20.08
CA VAL A 94 -23.28 1.59 -19.24
C VAL A 94 -22.71 2.68 -20.13
N PRO A 95 -23.18 3.94 -20.06
CA PRO A 95 -22.58 5.05 -20.78
C PRO A 95 -21.10 5.20 -20.38
N GLU A 96 -20.20 4.95 -21.33
CA GLU A 96 -18.82 5.39 -21.17
C GLU A 96 -18.77 6.91 -21.37
N GLU A 97 -17.87 7.57 -20.64
CA GLU A 97 -17.41 8.90 -21.05
C GLU A 97 -16.83 8.82 -22.46
N ASN A 98 -16.84 9.92 -23.22
CA ASN A 98 -16.16 10.03 -24.51
C ASN A 98 -14.63 9.99 -24.34
N ARG A 99 -14.12 8.81 -23.96
CA ARG A 99 -12.71 8.46 -23.93
C ARG A 99 -12.23 8.36 -25.36
N SER A 100 -11.14 9.04 -25.67
CA SER A 100 -10.49 8.85 -26.97
C SER A 100 -10.10 7.37 -27.16
N PRO A 101 -10.07 6.84 -28.39
CA PRO A 101 -9.61 5.47 -28.65
C PRO A 101 -8.20 5.19 -28.08
N ARG A 102 -7.37 6.23 -27.96
CA ARG A 102 -6.06 6.20 -27.27
C ARG A 102 -6.22 5.86 -25.79
N GLN A 103 -7.10 6.54 -25.05
CA GLN A 103 -7.35 6.28 -23.64
C GLN A 103 -7.97 4.89 -23.41
N GLN A 104 -8.89 4.44 -24.28
CA GLN A 104 -9.44 3.08 -24.20
C GLN A 104 -8.37 2.01 -24.43
N ALA A 105 -7.46 2.20 -25.39
CA ALA A 105 -6.34 1.29 -25.64
C ALA A 105 -5.32 1.28 -24.49
N GLU A 106 -5.09 2.42 -23.85
CA GLU A 106 -4.21 2.57 -22.68
C GLU A 106 -4.80 1.88 -21.43
N ASP A 107 -6.09 2.11 -21.16
CA ASP A 107 -6.88 1.39 -20.14
C ASP A 107 -6.82 -0.14 -20.37
N ALA A 108 -6.97 -0.59 -21.63
CA ALA A 108 -6.95 -2.01 -21.97
C ALA A 108 -5.58 -2.64 -21.71
N ARG A 109 -4.49 -2.00 -22.16
CA ARG A 109 -3.11 -2.43 -21.90
C ARG A 109 -2.82 -2.53 -20.40
N ARG A 110 -3.22 -1.52 -19.63
CA ARG A 110 -3.04 -1.51 -18.17
C ARG A 110 -3.83 -2.63 -17.47
N ARG A 111 -5.04 -2.94 -17.93
CA ARG A 111 -5.83 -4.09 -17.40
C ARG A 111 -5.17 -5.43 -17.74
N GLU A 112 -4.62 -5.59 -18.94
CA GLU A 112 -3.88 -6.78 -19.36
C GLU A 112 -2.59 -6.96 -18.53
N GLU A 113 -1.82 -5.89 -18.35
CA GLU A 113 -0.61 -5.84 -17.51
C GLU A 113 -0.92 -6.22 -16.04
N VAL A 114 -1.98 -5.65 -15.45
CA VAL A 114 -2.45 -6.00 -14.10
C VAL A 114 -2.86 -7.48 -14.01
N SER A 115 -3.54 -8.00 -15.05
CA SER A 115 -3.95 -9.40 -15.12
C SER A 115 -2.76 -10.35 -15.18
N ARG A 116 -1.77 -10.07 -16.05
CA ARG A 116 -0.55 -10.87 -16.19
C ARG A 116 0.26 -10.89 -14.89
N HIS A 117 0.43 -9.74 -14.23
CA HIS A 117 1.07 -9.68 -12.91
C HIS A 117 0.32 -10.51 -11.86
N SER A 118 -1.00 -10.34 -11.73
CA SER A 118 -1.83 -11.08 -10.77
C SER A 118 -1.77 -12.59 -10.97
N GLN A 119 -1.72 -13.06 -12.22
CA GLN A 119 -1.58 -14.49 -12.56
C GLN A 119 -0.25 -15.07 -12.05
N MET A 120 0.87 -14.37 -12.25
CA MET A 120 2.17 -14.81 -11.73
C MET A 120 2.16 -14.89 -10.20
N LEU A 121 1.55 -13.91 -9.52
CA LEU A 121 1.45 -13.93 -8.06
C LEU A 121 0.57 -15.06 -7.54
N GLU A 122 -0.59 -15.33 -8.15
CA GLU A 122 -1.47 -16.43 -7.70
C GLU A 122 -0.85 -17.82 -7.98
N MET A 123 -0.05 -17.98 -9.05
CA MET A 123 0.78 -19.18 -9.27
C MET A 123 1.82 -19.36 -8.17
N ALA A 124 2.53 -18.29 -7.79
CA ALA A 124 3.48 -18.31 -6.67
C ALA A 124 2.78 -18.59 -5.32
N LEU A 125 1.59 -18.02 -5.08
CA LEU A 125 0.80 -18.29 -3.88
C LEU A 125 0.35 -19.76 -3.82
N ALA A 126 -0.11 -20.33 -4.92
CA ALA A 126 -0.46 -21.76 -4.99
C ALA A 126 0.74 -22.66 -4.66
N HIS A 127 1.93 -22.31 -5.14
CA HIS A 127 3.18 -22.97 -4.74
C HIS A 127 3.44 -22.84 -3.23
N TYR A 128 3.50 -21.61 -2.69
CA TYR A 128 3.82 -21.37 -1.29
C TYR A 128 2.80 -22.03 -0.32
N ARG A 129 1.51 -22.08 -0.67
CA ARG A 129 0.47 -22.77 0.12
C ARG A 129 0.61 -24.30 0.07
N LYS A 130 1.11 -24.87 -1.04
CA LYS A 130 1.47 -26.29 -1.13
C LYS A 130 2.69 -26.60 -0.27
N SER A 131 3.75 -25.79 -0.38
CA SER A 131 5.00 -25.94 0.37
C SER A 131 4.80 -25.77 1.88
N LEU A 132 3.87 -24.91 2.34
CA LEU A 132 3.52 -24.79 3.76
C LEU A 132 2.96 -26.10 4.34
N LYS A 133 2.06 -26.78 3.62
CA LYS A 133 1.49 -28.07 4.03
C LYS A 133 2.54 -29.19 4.15
N GLN A 134 3.71 -29.01 3.53
CA GLN A 134 4.82 -29.96 3.55
C GLN A 134 5.93 -29.56 4.54
N SER A 135 5.96 -28.30 4.99
CA SER A 135 6.99 -27.76 5.89
C SER A 135 6.58 -27.90 7.36
N ALA A 136 6.93 -29.03 7.97
CA ALA A 136 6.72 -29.27 9.40
C ALA A 136 7.41 -28.22 10.31
N ALA A 137 8.46 -27.56 9.83
CA ALA A 137 9.11 -26.45 10.53
C ALA A 137 8.24 -25.17 10.52
N ALA A 138 7.67 -24.81 9.37
CA ALA A 138 6.80 -23.64 9.24
C ALA A 138 5.45 -23.83 9.97
N ILE A 139 4.88 -25.04 9.89
CA ILE A 139 3.66 -25.39 10.65
C ILE A 139 3.91 -25.26 12.15
N ARG A 140 5.03 -25.80 12.67
CA ARG A 140 5.39 -25.68 14.09
C ARG A 140 5.57 -24.23 14.52
N TYR A 141 6.27 -23.41 13.74
CA TYR A 141 6.43 -21.98 14.04
C TYR A 141 5.08 -21.23 14.10
N LEU A 142 4.13 -21.54 13.21
CA LEU A 142 2.78 -20.96 13.26
C LEU A 142 2.01 -21.41 14.52
N GLN A 143 2.14 -22.68 14.92
CA GLN A 143 1.54 -23.23 16.14
C GLN A 143 2.18 -22.64 17.42
N GLU A 144 3.49 -22.42 17.44
CA GLU A 144 4.22 -21.70 18.51
C GLU A 144 3.77 -20.22 18.62
N ARG A 145 3.21 -19.66 17.54
CA ARG A 145 2.53 -18.36 17.51
C ARG A 145 1.02 -18.43 17.78
N GLY A 146 0.49 -19.59 18.14
CA GLY A 146 -0.94 -19.79 18.43
C GLY A 146 -1.86 -19.75 17.19
N LEU A 147 -1.30 -19.77 15.98
CA LEU A 147 -2.07 -19.65 14.74
C LEU A 147 -2.56 -21.03 14.25
N THR A 148 -3.87 -21.15 14.06
CA THR A 148 -4.52 -22.37 13.58
C THR A 148 -4.39 -22.56 12.06
N GLY A 149 -4.61 -23.78 11.59
CA GLY A 149 -4.76 -24.04 10.15
C GLY A 149 -5.91 -23.26 9.50
N THR A 150 -6.95 -22.90 10.27
CA THR A 150 -8.10 -22.11 9.80
C THR A 150 -7.70 -20.66 9.52
N ILE A 151 -7.06 -19.97 10.46
CA ILE A 151 -6.62 -18.58 10.25
C ILE A 151 -5.54 -18.50 9.16
N ALA A 152 -4.64 -19.49 9.11
CA ALA A 152 -3.65 -19.62 8.05
C ALA A 152 -4.30 -19.86 6.67
N ALA A 153 -5.41 -20.58 6.60
CA ALA A 153 -6.16 -20.76 5.35
C ALA A 153 -6.91 -19.49 4.92
N GLN A 154 -7.50 -18.76 5.87
CA GLN A 154 -8.23 -17.50 5.66
C GLN A 154 -7.32 -16.39 5.11
N PHE A 155 -6.19 -16.14 5.77
CA PHE A 155 -5.17 -15.19 5.30
C PHE A 155 -4.25 -15.77 4.20
N GLY A 156 -4.56 -16.96 3.69
CA GLY A 156 -3.84 -17.58 2.57
C GLY A 156 -2.36 -17.87 2.81
N LEU A 157 -1.91 -18.00 4.06
CA LEU A 157 -0.49 -18.09 4.40
C LEU A 157 0.23 -19.25 3.67
N GLY A 158 1.51 -19.03 3.36
CA GLY A 158 2.37 -19.97 2.65
C GLY A 158 3.78 -20.09 3.24
N TRP A 159 4.63 -20.85 2.56
CA TRP A 159 6.04 -21.05 2.89
C TRP A 159 6.89 -20.99 1.61
N ALA A 160 7.89 -20.12 1.57
CA ALA A 160 8.98 -20.17 0.61
C ALA A 160 10.12 -21.00 1.20
N ASP A 161 10.60 -22.00 0.46
CA ASP A 161 11.65 -22.92 0.91
C ASP A 161 13.06 -22.27 0.84
N ALA A 162 14.09 -23.03 1.21
CA ALA A 162 15.49 -22.58 1.18
C ALA A 162 16.06 -22.50 -0.26
N ASP A 163 15.31 -22.93 -1.26
CA ASP A 163 15.77 -23.05 -2.63
C ASP A 163 16.05 -21.67 -3.24
N ARG A 164 17.10 -21.55 -4.03
CA ARG A 164 17.39 -20.31 -4.74
C ARG A 164 16.53 -20.14 -5.98
N GLN A 165 15.91 -21.20 -6.50
CA GLN A 165 15.03 -21.17 -7.67
C GLN A 165 13.79 -22.06 -7.44
N GLY A 166 13.21 -22.03 -6.23
CA GLY A 166 12.03 -22.82 -5.88
C GLY A 166 10.82 -22.56 -6.79
N LEU A 167 10.63 -21.32 -7.24
CA LEU A 167 9.59 -20.93 -8.18
C LEU A 167 9.82 -21.48 -9.61
N ALA A 168 11.03 -21.89 -9.99
CA ALA A 168 11.26 -22.58 -11.27
C ALA A 168 10.53 -23.94 -11.35
N LYS A 169 10.10 -24.48 -10.19
CA LYS A 169 9.24 -25.68 -10.09
C LYS A 169 7.80 -25.43 -10.57
N VAL A 170 7.39 -24.17 -10.80
CA VAL A 170 6.03 -23.78 -11.23
C VAL A 170 5.97 -22.78 -12.40
N PHE A 171 7.06 -22.08 -12.73
CA PHE A 171 7.15 -21.26 -13.95
C PHE A 171 8.02 -21.96 -15.00
N PRO A 172 7.44 -22.48 -16.10
CA PRO A 172 8.20 -23.09 -17.19
C PRO A 172 9.20 -22.13 -17.85
N ARG A 173 8.90 -20.83 -17.79
CA ARG A 173 9.77 -19.72 -18.20
C ARG A 173 10.25 -18.93 -17.00
N TYR A 174 11.21 -19.49 -16.25
CA TYR A 174 11.87 -18.79 -15.15
C TYR A 174 12.77 -17.61 -15.64
N ASP A 175 13.02 -17.55 -16.95
CA ASP A 175 13.66 -16.45 -17.67
C ASP A 175 12.73 -15.24 -17.93
N ASP A 176 11.42 -15.36 -17.70
CA ASP A 176 10.45 -14.30 -18.01
C ASP A 176 10.73 -13.00 -17.21
N PRO A 177 10.93 -11.83 -17.86
CA PRO A 177 11.10 -10.54 -17.19
C PRO A 177 9.98 -10.20 -16.19
N LEU A 178 8.75 -10.64 -16.44
CA LEU A 178 7.58 -10.37 -15.59
C LEU A 178 7.74 -10.94 -14.18
N LEU A 179 8.57 -11.96 -13.98
CA LEU A 179 8.87 -12.50 -12.64
C LEU A 179 9.73 -11.54 -11.79
N VAL A 180 10.55 -10.71 -12.43
CA VAL A 180 11.32 -9.65 -11.76
C VAL A 180 10.44 -8.41 -11.56
N GLU A 181 9.61 -8.06 -12.55
CA GLU A 181 8.64 -6.95 -12.51
C GLU A 181 7.58 -7.13 -11.41
N ALA A 182 7.03 -8.34 -11.28
CA ALA A 182 6.15 -8.74 -10.17
C ALA A 182 6.88 -8.92 -8.82
N GLY A 183 8.21 -8.75 -8.79
CA GLY A 183 9.01 -8.85 -7.58
C GLY A 183 9.12 -10.26 -6.97
N LEU A 184 8.90 -11.30 -7.75
CA LEU A 184 9.05 -12.71 -7.34
C LEU A 184 10.51 -13.18 -7.43
N VAL A 185 11.24 -12.70 -8.43
CA VAL A 185 12.64 -13.05 -8.73
C VAL A 185 13.53 -11.81 -8.61
N ILE A 186 14.77 -12.01 -8.20
CA ILE A 186 15.86 -11.03 -8.27
C ILE A 186 16.84 -11.49 -9.34
N GLU A 187 17.26 -10.58 -10.20
CA GLU A 187 18.33 -10.78 -11.18
C GLU A 187 19.56 -9.98 -10.69
N SER A 188 20.71 -10.64 -10.57
CA SER A 188 21.97 -9.99 -10.20
C SER A 188 22.64 -9.34 -11.40
N GLU A 189 23.63 -8.47 -11.16
CA GLU A 189 24.49 -7.89 -12.20
C GLU A 189 25.22 -8.97 -13.05
N ASP A 190 25.57 -10.13 -12.46
CA ASP A 190 26.07 -11.32 -13.18
C ASP A 190 25.03 -12.03 -14.11
N GLY A 191 23.82 -11.50 -14.26
CA GLY A 191 22.69 -12.15 -14.95
C GLY A 191 22.09 -13.37 -14.23
N ARG A 192 22.54 -13.70 -13.00
CA ARG A 192 22.03 -14.84 -12.21
C ARG A 192 20.67 -14.50 -11.60
N ARG A 193 19.65 -15.30 -11.90
CA ARG A 193 18.31 -15.22 -11.30
C ARG A 193 18.16 -16.08 -10.06
N TYR A 194 17.46 -15.56 -9.04
CA TYR A 194 17.05 -16.31 -7.85
C TYR A 194 15.79 -15.73 -7.20
N ASP A 195 15.02 -16.58 -6.52
CA ASP A 195 13.76 -16.20 -5.87
C ASP A 195 13.98 -15.13 -4.80
N ARG A 196 13.14 -14.09 -4.78
CA ARG A 196 13.20 -13.00 -3.79
C ARG A 196 13.00 -13.51 -2.37
N PHE A 197 12.01 -14.38 -2.18
CA PHE A 197 11.61 -14.92 -0.89
C PHE A 197 12.12 -16.35 -0.74
N ARG A 198 12.87 -16.60 0.35
CA ARG A 198 13.47 -17.90 0.70
C ARG A 198 13.49 -18.03 2.23
N ASP A 199 13.28 -19.23 2.75
CA ASP A 199 13.13 -19.57 4.17
C ASP A 199 12.15 -18.64 4.93
N ARG A 200 11.00 -18.36 4.32
CA ARG A 200 10.03 -17.35 4.79
C ARG A 200 8.60 -17.86 4.85
N VAL A 201 7.92 -17.59 5.97
CA VAL A 201 6.46 -17.63 6.05
C VAL A 201 5.92 -16.50 5.18
N MET A 202 5.05 -16.83 4.23
CA MET A 202 4.54 -15.94 3.21
C MET A 202 3.15 -15.44 3.57
N PHE A 203 2.99 -14.11 3.54
CA PHE A 203 1.77 -13.37 3.82
C PHE A 203 1.32 -12.72 2.50
N PRO A 204 0.32 -13.26 1.78
CA PRO A 204 -0.19 -12.64 0.56
C PRO A 204 -0.84 -11.30 0.87
N ILE A 205 -0.49 -10.26 0.10
CA ILE A 205 -1.08 -8.92 0.25
C ILE A 205 -2.13 -8.75 -0.83
N ARG A 206 -3.37 -8.45 -0.43
CA ARG A 206 -4.50 -8.20 -1.34
C ARG A 206 -4.89 -6.73 -1.33
N ASN A 207 -5.33 -6.21 -2.48
CA ASN A 207 -5.94 -4.87 -2.56
C ASN A 207 -7.37 -4.89 -1.98
N ALA A 208 -8.01 -3.72 -1.90
CA ALA A 208 -9.38 -3.58 -1.40
C ALA A 208 -10.48 -4.32 -2.23
N ARG A 209 -10.15 -4.87 -3.40
CA ARG A 209 -11.03 -5.74 -4.22
C ARG A 209 -10.67 -7.24 -4.10
N GLY A 210 -9.74 -7.59 -3.22
CA GLY A 210 -9.29 -8.96 -3.01
C GLY A 210 -8.27 -9.49 -4.02
N HIS A 211 -7.83 -8.71 -5.02
CA HIS A 211 -6.79 -9.17 -5.94
C HIS A 211 -5.45 -9.25 -5.22
N LEU A 212 -4.71 -10.33 -5.44
CA LEU A 212 -3.34 -10.49 -4.94
C LEU A 212 -2.40 -9.56 -5.70
N ILE A 213 -1.63 -8.76 -4.96
CA ILE A 213 -0.77 -7.70 -5.52
C ILE A 213 0.70 -7.82 -5.07
N GLY A 214 1.00 -8.53 -3.98
CA GLY A 214 2.37 -8.74 -3.52
C GLY A 214 2.44 -9.68 -2.32
N PHE A 215 3.61 -9.74 -1.69
CA PHE A 215 3.85 -10.58 -0.52
C PHE A 215 4.65 -9.86 0.57
N GLY A 216 4.28 -10.12 1.83
CA GLY A 216 5.19 -10.07 2.97
C GLY A 216 5.82 -11.45 3.21
N GLY A 217 7.04 -11.49 3.73
CA GLY A 217 7.80 -12.73 3.95
C GLY A 217 8.65 -12.66 5.21
N ARG A 218 8.31 -13.44 6.24
CA ARG A 218 8.99 -13.45 7.55
C ARG A 218 9.90 -14.66 7.71
N VAL A 219 11.17 -14.46 8.09
CA VAL A 219 12.09 -15.59 8.32
C VAL A 219 11.66 -16.47 9.50
N ILE A 220 12.10 -17.72 9.50
CA ILE A 220 12.14 -18.59 10.68
C ILE A 220 13.61 -18.77 11.08
N GLY A 221 13.93 -18.65 12.38
CA GLY A 221 15.30 -18.80 12.86
C GLY A 221 16.18 -17.58 12.55
N LYS A 222 17.35 -17.81 11.93
CA LYS A 222 18.36 -16.77 11.66
C LYS A 222 18.31 -16.34 10.19
N GLY A 223 18.21 -15.03 9.96
CA GLY A 223 18.29 -14.43 8.62
C GLY A 223 17.77 -13.00 8.64
N GLU A 224 18.25 -12.17 7.72
CA GLU A 224 17.86 -10.76 7.63
C GLU A 224 17.36 -10.39 6.22
N PRO A 225 16.49 -9.36 6.09
CA PRO A 225 15.76 -8.72 7.18
C PRO A 225 14.66 -9.64 7.75
N LYS A 226 14.31 -9.45 9.04
CA LYS A 226 13.31 -10.26 9.79
C LYS A 226 11.98 -10.40 9.02
N TYR A 227 11.50 -9.29 8.48
CA TYR A 227 10.42 -9.23 7.48
C TYR A 227 10.99 -8.66 6.18
N LEU A 228 10.57 -9.20 5.05
CA LEU A 228 10.87 -8.72 3.70
C LEU A 228 9.56 -8.58 2.94
N ASN A 229 9.35 -7.45 2.27
CA ASN A 229 8.17 -7.22 1.43
C ASN A 229 8.58 -7.26 -0.06
N SER A 230 7.60 -7.40 -0.95
CA SER A 230 7.77 -7.13 -2.38
C SER A 230 8.43 -5.76 -2.61
N PRO A 231 9.13 -5.53 -3.75
CA PRO A 231 9.45 -4.17 -4.19
C PRO A 231 8.15 -3.41 -4.49
N GLU A 232 8.22 -2.12 -4.81
CA GLU A 232 7.09 -1.48 -5.51
C GLU A 232 6.96 -2.12 -6.90
N THR A 233 5.74 -2.32 -7.40
CA THR A 233 5.45 -2.90 -8.73
C THR A 233 4.30 -2.12 -9.40
N PRO A 234 4.00 -2.32 -10.69
CA PRO A 234 2.88 -1.65 -11.35
C PRO A 234 1.50 -1.88 -10.70
N ILE A 235 1.37 -2.91 -9.86
CA ILE A 235 0.12 -3.27 -9.15
C ILE A 235 0.19 -3.13 -7.62
N PHE A 236 1.34 -2.76 -7.06
CA PHE A 236 1.56 -2.76 -5.61
C PHE A 236 2.45 -1.60 -5.14
N SER A 237 1.95 -0.83 -4.17
CA SER A 237 2.73 0.20 -3.49
C SER A 237 2.48 0.23 -1.98
N LYS A 238 3.56 0.25 -1.20
CA LYS A 238 3.53 0.22 0.29
C LYS A 238 3.07 1.53 0.90
N GLY A 239 3.13 2.63 0.16
CA GLY A 239 2.58 3.92 0.57
C GLY A 239 1.06 4.01 0.41
N ASN A 240 0.44 3.03 -0.26
CA ASN A 240 -0.99 3.05 -0.59
C ASN A 240 -1.77 1.88 0.02
N GLU A 241 -1.18 0.69 0.17
CA GLU A 241 -1.91 -0.53 0.55
C GLU A 241 -1.78 -0.88 2.03
N LEU A 242 -2.80 -1.55 2.58
CA LEU A 242 -2.91 -1.97 3.98
C LEU A 242 -3.21 -3.47 4.04
N TYR A 243 -2.39 -4.22 4.78
CA TYR A 243 -2.60 -5.66 4.99
C TYR A 243 -3.82 -5.91 5.88
N GLY A 244 -4.57 -6.98 5.61
CA GLY A 244 -5.77 -7.36 6.37
C GLY A 244 -7.04 -6.57 6.00
N LEU A 245 -6.94 -5.47 5.24
CA LEU A 245 -8.09 -4.64 4.89
C LEU A 245 -9.15 -5.41 4.06
N TRP A 246 -8.72 -6.38 3.25
CA TRP A 246 -9.62 -7.25 2.49
C TRP A 246 -10.25 -8.34 3.38
N GLU A 247 -9.42 -9.02 4.17
CA GLU A 247 -9.78 -10.14 5.02
C GLU A 247 -10.70 -9.71 6.17
N GLY A 248 -10.44 -8.54 6.76
CA GLY A 248 -11.15 -7.96 7.89
C GLY A 248 -12.37 -7.10 7.53
N ARG A 249 -12.66 -6.86 6.24
CA ARG A 249 -13.69 -5.88 5.80
C ARG A 249 -15.08 -6.08 6.41
N LEU A 250 -15.47 -7.33 6.71
CA LEU A 250 -16.74 -7.64 7.36
C LEU A 250 -16.71 -7.35 8.87
N ALA A 251 -15.57 -7.62 9.52
CA ALA A 251 -15.39 -7.33 10.94
C ALA A 251 -15.28 -5.81 11.20
N VAL A 252 -14.57 -5.06 10.34
CA VAL A 252 -14.55 -3.59 10.35
C VAL A 252 -15.97 -3.02 10.33
N ARG A 253 -16.85 -3.59 9.51
CA ARG A 253 -18.27 -3.22 9.43
C ARG A 253 -19.05 -3.59 10.68
N SER A 254 -18.89 -4.80 11.22
CA SER A 254 -19.68 -5.24 12.38
C SER A 254 -19.26 -4.58 13.69
N GLU A 255 -17.97 -4.30 13.86
CA GLU A 255 -17.42 -3.57 15.02
C GLU A 255 -17.56 -2.03 14.84
N GLY A 256 -17.81 -1.56 13.60
CA GLY A 256 -17.96 -0.14 13.27
C GLY A 256 -16.70 0.70 13.56
N GLN A 257 -15.52 0.09 13.39
CA GLN A 257 -14.20 0.65 13.70
C GLN A 257 -13.10 -0.14 12.98
N VAL A 258 -12.03 0.53 12.51
CA VAL A 258 -10.76 -0.11 12.09
C VAL A 258 -9.70 0.04 13.19
N VAL A 259 -8.96 -1.03 13.47
CA VAL A 259 -7.74 -0.98 14.30
C VAL A 259 -6.50 -1.07 13.38
N VAL A 260 -5.56 -0.15 13.53
CA VAL A 260 -4.29 -0.14 12.77
C VAL A 260 -3.15 -0.59 13.67
N VAL A 261 -2.39 -1.60 13.24
CA VAL A 261 -1.25 -2.20 13.97
C VAL A 261 0.01 -2.21 13.09
N GLU A 262 1.19 -2.49 13.67
CA GLU A 262 2.45 -2.40 12.94
C GLU A 262 2.73 -3.56 11.96
N GLY A 263 2.23 -4.78 12.23
CA GLY A 263 2.71 -5.99 11.56
C GLY A 263 1.67 -6.99 11.08
N TYR A 264 2.10 -7.83 10.13
CA TYR A 264 1.34 -8.97 9.61
C TYR A 264 0.94 -9.96 10.71
N MET A 265 1.82 -10.19 11.69
CA MET A 265 1.58 -11.12 12.78
C MET A 265 0.47 -10.62 13.72
N ASP A 266 0.40 -9.30 13.92
CA ASP A 266 -0.55 -8.64 14.81
C ASP A 266 -1.96 -8.72 14.24
N VAL A 267 -2.12 -8.43 12.94
CA VAL A 267 -3.39 -8.62 12.21
C VAL A 267 -3.88 -10.07 12.27
N VAL A 268 -3.00 -11.05 11.99
CA VAL A 268 -3.39 -12.48 11.98
C VAL A 268 -3.62 -13.01 13.41
N GLY A 269 -2.87 -12.53 14.40
CA GLY A 269 -3.01 -12.89 15.82
C GLY A 269 -4.30 -12.33 16.45
N LEU A 270 -4.61 -11.05 16.20
CA LEU A 270 -5.88 -10.42 16.59
C LEU A 270 -7.06 -11.14 15.93
N ALA A 271 -7.00 -11.40 14.62
CA ALA A 271 -8.05 -12.14 13.93
C ALA A 271 -8.21 -13.59 14.42
N GLN A 272 -7.11 -14.25 14.85
CA GLN A 272 -7.16 -15.57 15.50
C GLN A 272 -7.88 -15.53 16.87
N GLN A 273 -7.88 -14.41 17.59
CA GLN A 273 -8.67 -14.22 18.81
C GLN A 273 -10.07 -13.60 18.55
N GLY A 274 -10.47 -13.44 17.28
CA GLY A 274 -11.78 -12.89 16.90
C GLY A 274 -11.82 -11.36 16.74
N VAL A 275 -10.71 -10.66 16.96
CA VAL A 275 -10.57 -9.21 16.68
C VAL A 275 -10.21 -9.04 15.20
N GLY A 276 -11.21 -9.27 14.34
CA GLY A 276 -11.03 -9.35 12.89
C GLY A 276 -10.89 -8.01 12.15
N ASN A 277 -11.06 -6.87 12.84
CA ASN A 277 -11.06 -5.52 12.27
C ASN A 277 -9.67 -4.84 12.25
N ALA A 278 -8.60 -5.62 12.45
CA ALA A 278 -7.22 -5.17 12.43
C ALA A 278 -6.64 -5.08 11.01
N VAL A 279 -5.85 -4.04 10.73
CA VAL A 279 -5.07 -3.85 9.49
C VAL A 279 -3.66 -3.34 9.80
N ALA A 280 -2.70 -3.56 8.89
CA ALA A 280 -1.31 -3.10 9.09
C ALA A 280 -0.72 -2.34 7.89
N THR A 281 0.20 -1.41 8.17
CA THR A 281 1.05 -0.81 7.14
C THR A 281 2.13 -1.80 6.68
N LEU A 282 2.74 -1.54 5.53
CA LEU A 282 3.56 -2.52 4.82
C LEU A 282 5.06 -2.29 5.05
N GLY A 283 5.45 -2.19 6.32
CA GLY A 283 6.80 -1.81 6.74
C GLY A 283 7.12 -0.34 6.44
N THR A 284 6.09 0.51 6.47
CA THR A 284 6.11 1.93 6.11
C THR A 284 5.39 2.75 7.18
N ALA A 285 5.74 4.03 7.32
CA ALA A 285 4.94 4.95 8.12
C ALA A 285 3.54 5.13 7.50
N THR A 286 2.54 5.44 8.33
CA THR A 286 1.18 5.74 7.87
C THR A 286 1.20 6.95 6.93
N THR A 287 0.59 6.82 5.76
CA THR A 287 0.47 7.89 4.77
C THR A 287 -0.94 8.51 4.76
N PRO A 288 -1.12 9.72 4.20
CA PRO A 288 -2.45 10.25 3.94
C PRO A 288 -3.30 9.32 3.05
N THR A 289 -2.70 8.55 2.12
CA THR A 289 -3.44 7.56 1.33
C THR A 289 -3.95 6.39 2.17
N HIS A 290 -3.18 5.94 3.17
CA HIS A 290 -3.65 4.95 4.14
C HIS A 290 -4.84 5.50 4.94
N VAL A 291 -4.73 6.72 5.47
CA VAL A 291 -5.83 7.38 6.21
C VAL A 291 -7.07 7.55 5.33
N GLN A 292 -6.93 7.96 4.06
CA GLN A 292 -8.05 8.01 3.12
C GLN A 292 -8.72 6.66 2.86
N LYS A 293 -7.99 5.54 2.93
CA LYS A 293 -8.59 4.19 2.82
C LYS A 293 -9.27 3.76 4.12
N LEU A 294 -8.67 4.07 5.27
CA LEU A 294 -9.25 3.80 6.60
C LEU A 294 -10.59 4.54 6.75
N LEU A 295 -10.64 5.84 6.43
CA LEU A 295 -11.83 6.69 6.50
C LEU A 295 -12.90 6.39 5.43
N ARG A 296 -12.61 5.49 4.47
CA ARG A 296 -13.63 4.91 3.56
C ARG A 296 -14.17 3.57 4.08
N ALA A 297 -13.50 2.94 5.04
CA ALA A 297 -13.91 1.68 5.63
C ALA A 297 -14.65 1.86 6.97
N SER A 298 -14.27 2.87 7.76
CA SER A 298 -15.00 3.33 8.95
C SER A 298 -14.69 4.80 9.26
N ASP A 299 -15.69 5.48 9.81
CA ASP A 299 -15.62 6.77 10.51
C ASP A 299 -14.76 6.73 11.80
N LYS A 300 -14.49 5.54 12.36
CA LYS A 300 -13.71 5.33 13.58
C LYS A 300 -12.43 4.56 13.29
N VAL A 301 -11.30 5.13 13.69
CA VAL A 301 -9.96 4.56 13.49
C VAL A 301 -9.18 4.61 14.80
N VAL A 302 -8.68 3.47 15.26
CA VAL A 302 -7.75 3.38 16.40
C VAL A 302 -6.39 2.91 15.91
N PHE A 303 -5.36 3.74 16.07
CA PHE A 303 -3.99 3.30 15.88
C PHE A 303 -3.49 2.66 17.17
N SER A 304 -3.13 1.38 17.15
CA SER A 304 -2.56 0.64 18.26
C SER A 304 -1.07 0.44 18.03
N PHE A 305 -0.25 1.23 18.74
CA PHE A 305 1.20 1.18 18.71
C PHE A 305 1.77 0.63 20.02
N ASP A 306 2.99 0.13 19.98
CA ASP A 306 3.74 -0.27 21.18
C ASP A 306 3.91 0.94 22.13
N GLY A 307 3.91 0.71 23.45
CA GLY A 307 3.98 1.76 24.47
C GLY A 307 5.30 2.57 24.49
N ASP A 308 6.32 2.10 23.76
CA ASP A 308 7.68 2.58 23.83
C ASP A 308 7.93 3.92 23.10
N LYS A 309 9.20 4.34 23.05
CA LYS A 309 9.62 5.56 22.33
C LYS A 309 9.58 5.41 20.80
N ALA A 310 9.68 4.21 20.22
CA ALA A 310 9.46 4.00 18.79
C ALA A 310 7.97 4.11 18.43
N GLY A 311 7.08 3.40 19.14
CA GLY A 311 5.63 3.44 18.93
C GLY A 311 5.04 4.85 19.05
N ARG A 312 5.46 5.64 20.06
CA ARG A 312 5.05 7.07 20.17
C ARG A 312 5.50 7.94 18.99
N ARG A 313 6.68 7.67 18.40
CA ARG A 313 7.14 8.36 17.18
C ARG A 313 6.44 7.87 15.90
N ALA A 314 5.94 6.64 15.89
CA ALA A 314 5.06 6.14 14.83
C ALA A 314 3.67 6.78 14.94
N ALA A 315 3.11 6.86 16.15
CA ALA A 315 1.87 7.54 16.47
C ALA A 315 1.90 9.02 16.07
N TRP A 316 2.96 9.76 16.39
CA TRP A 316 3.09 11.16 15.98
C TRP A 316 3.07 11.35 14.46
N ARG A 317 3.77 10.48 13.71
CA ARG A 317 3.74 10.50 12.23
C ARG A 317 2.37 10.13 11.67
N ALA A 318 1.70 9.14 12.25
CA ALA A 318 0.34 8.77 11.87
C ALA A 318 -0.66 9.90 12.16
N LEU A 319 -0.51 10.60 13.29
CA LEU A 319 -1.27 11.81 13.62
C LEU A 319 -1.07 12.90 12.57
N GLN A 320 0.18 13.22 12.21
CA GLN A 320 0.49 14.20 11.15
C GLN A 320 -0.13 13.81 9.81
N ALA A 321 -0.11 12.53 9.43
CA ALA A 321 -0.77 12.01 8.23
C ALA A 321 -2.31 12.08 8.27
N CYS A 322 -2.91 12.20 9.46
CA CYS A 322 -4.35 12.36 9.63
C CYS A 322 -4.83 13.81 9.53
N LEU A 323 -4.02 14.80 9.92
CA LEU A 323 -4.47 16.21 10.04
C LEU A 323 -5.18 16.74 8.78
N PRO A 324 -4.66 16.57 7.54
CA PRO A 324 -5.30 17.08 6.32
C PRO A 324 -6.62 16.39 5.93
N LEU A 325 -7.02 15.36 6.67
CA LEU A 325 -8.16 14.50 6.40
C LEU A 325 -9.18 14.49 7.55
N LEU A 326 -8.95 15.33 8.58
CA LEU A 326 -9.86 15.51 9.69
C LEU A 326 -11.16 16.18 9.25
N ARG A 327 -12.26 15.72 9.83
CA ARG A 327 -13.62 16.24 9.67
C ARG A 327 -14.33 16.18 11.02
N ASP A 328 -15.44 16.92 11.15
CA ASP A 328 -16.23 16.97 12.39
C ASP A 328 -17.00 15.66 12.69
N ASP A 329 -17.12 14.75 11.71
CA ASP A 329 -17.91 13.51 11.79
C ASP A 329 -17.11 12.22 12.02
N ILE A 330 -15.78 12.30 12.20
CA ILE A 330 -14.90 11.13 12.33
C ILE A 330 -14.16 11.08 13.69
N SER A 331 -13.81 9.87 14.13
CA SER A 331 -13.11 9.65 15.40
C SER A 331 -11.78 8.92 15.18
N ILE A 332 -10.67 9.62 15.37
CA ILE A 332 -9.32 9.03 15.32
C ILE A 332 -8.74 8.99 16.74
N ARG A 333 -8.21 7.84 17.14
CA ARG A 333 -7.64 7.58 18.47
C ARG A 333 -6.32 6.83 18.40
N PHE A 334 -5.57 6.87 19.51
CA PHE A 334 -4.29 6.21 19.70
C PHE A 334 -4.32 5.35 20.97
N LEU A 335 -4.17 4.03 20.79
CA LEU A 335 -3.93 3.08 21.86
C LEU A 335 -2.41 2.87 21.97
N PHE A 336 -1.91 3.02 23.20
CA PHE A 336 -0.56 2.63 23.60
C PHE A 336 -0.69 1.47 24.56
N LEU A 337 -0.19 0.29 24.17
CA LEU A 337 -0.17 -0.89 25.04
C LEU A 337 0.93 -0.76 26.11
N PRO A 338 0.91 -1.58 27.20
CA PRO A 338 2.02 -1.64 28.15
C PRO A 338 3.34 -2.01 27.46
N ASP A 339 4.46 -1.45 27.93
CA ASP A 339 5.78 -1.51 27.26
C ASP A 339 6.29 -2.94 26.92
N ASP A 340 5.82 -3.98 27.61
CA ASP A 340 6.16 -5.39 27.34
C ASP A 340 5.30 -6.07 26.25
N HIS A 341 4.36 -5.36 25.62
CA HIS A 341 3.30 -5.95 24.80
C HIS A 341 3.06 -5.31 23.42
N ASP A 342 3.32 -6.10 22.37
CA ASP A 342 2.71 -5.94 21.03
C ASP A 342 1.24 -6.42 21.03
N PRO A 343 0.39 -6.04 20.05
CA PRO A 343 -1.03 -6.44 20.03
C PRO A 343 -1.25 -7.97 19.97
N ASP A 344 -0.38 -8.72 19.27
CA ASP A 344 -0.38 -10.19 19.24
C ASP A 344 -0.19 -10.80 20.65
N SER A 345 0.81 -10.33 21.42
CA SER A 345 1.07 -10.82 22.76
C SER A 345 0.04 -10.35 23.78
N TYR A 346 -0.46 -9.10 23.68
CA TYR A 346 -1.49 -8.60 24.58
C TYR A 346 -2.77 -9.44 24.48
N VAL A 347 -3.29 -9.63 23.26
CA VAL A 347 -4.54 -10.38 23.05
C VAL A 347 -4.39 -11.87 23.41
N ARG A 348 -3.18 -12.44 23.27
CA ARG A 348 -2.87 -13.80 23.73
C ARG A 348 -2.68 -13.92 25.25
N ALA A 349 -2.36 -12.83 25.96
CA ALA A 349 -2.16 -12.82 27.41
C ALA A 349 -3.45 -12.51 28.19
N PHE A 350 -4.26 -11.54 27.70
CA PHE A 350 -5.43 -11.02 28.41
C PHE A 350 -6.77 -11.31 27.72
N GLY A 351 -6.75 -11.79 26.47
CA GLY A 351 -7.93 -12.13 25.68
C GLY A 351 -8.54 -10.95 24.90
N PRO A 352 -9.49 -11.23 23.99
CA PRO A 352 -10.06 -10.22 23.09
C PRO A 352 -10.87 -9.15 23.82
N GLU A 353 -11.60 -9.49 24.88
CA GLU A 353 -12.45 -8.51 25.59
C GLU A 353 -11.61 -7.49 26.40
N ALA A 354 -10.45 -7.90 26.92
CA ALA A 354 -9.51 -6.96 27.54
C ALA A 354 -8.92 -6.01 26.47
N PHE A 355 -8.59 -6.53 25.29
CA PHE A 355 -8.12 -5.69 24.18
C PHE A 355 -9.20 -4.72 23.69
N ARG A 356 -10.47 -5.14 23.61
CA ARG A 356 -11.60 -4.23 23.29
C ARG A 356 -11.75 -3.11 24.33
N ALA A 357 -11.65 -3.41 25.62
CA ALA A 357 -11.68 -2.38 26.67
C ALA A 357 -10.56 -1.33 26.49
N CYS A 358 -9.36 -1.76 26.09
CA CYS A 358 -8.28 -0.84 25.76
C CYS A 358 -8.55 0.02 24.50
N LEU A 359 -9.30 -0.47 23.51
CA LEU A 359 -9.74 0.35 22.36
C LEU A 359 -10.74 1.43 22.77
N ASP A 360 -11.63 1.14 23.73
CA ASP A 360 -12.58 2.13 24.28
C ASP A 360 -11.88 3.23 25.10
N GLU A 361 -10.80 2.88 25.80
CA GLU A 361 -9.94 3.83 26.55
C GLU A 361 -8.92 4.59 25.67
N ALA A 362 -8.78 4.24 24.38
CA ALA A 362 -7.77 4.82 23.48
C ALA A 362 -7.88 6.35 23.37
N VAL A 363 -6.72 7.03 23.43
CA VAL A 363 -6.60 8.49 23.54
C VAL A 363 -7.03 9.18 22.24
N ALA A 364 -7.96 10.13 22.32
CA ALA A 364 -8.40 10.91 21.16
C ALA A 364 -7.24 11.69 20.50
N LEU A 365 -7.22 11.76 19.17
CA LEU A 365 -6.18 12.45 18.39
C LEU A 365 -5.97 13.90 18.86
N SER A 366 -7.05 14.62 19.17
CA SER A 366 -6.98 16.00 19.66
C SER A 366 -6.25 16.13 20.99
N ARG A 367 -6.47 15.18 21.90
CA ARG A 367 -5.76 15.11 23.18
C ARG A 367 -4.30 14.70 22.99
N PHE A 368 -4.03 13.67 22.19
CA PHE A 368 -2.65 13.24 21.95
C PHE A 368 -1.82 14.35 21.26
N LEU A 369 -2.39 15.09 20.31
CA LEU A 369 -1.75 16.27 19.71
C LEU A 369 -1.30 17.29 20.76
N LEU A 370 -2.21 17.67 21.66
CA LEU A 370 -1.97 18.76 22.61
C LEU A 370 -1.13 18.31 23.83
N ASP A 371 -1.40 17.13 24.39
CA ASP A 371 -0.60 16.56 25.50
C ASP A 371 0.86 16.32 25.06
N GLU A 372 1.10 15.87 23.81
CA GLU A 372 2.45 15.68 23.26
C GLU A 372 3.15 17.03 22.99
N LEU A 373 2.48 18.03 22.40
CA LEU A 373 3.02 19.39 22.23
C LEU A 373 3.39 20.01 23.57
N ALA A 374 2.50 19.95 24.55
CA ALA A 374 2.74 20.44 25.91
C ALA A 374 3.92 19.74 26.60
N SER A 375 4.17 18.46 26.28
CA SER A 375 5.31 17.71 26.83
C SER A 375 6.69 18.12 26.28
N ARG A 376 6.74 18.85 25.16
CA ARG A 376 7.98 19.23 24.46
C ARG A 376 8.55 20.59 24.89
N HIS A 377 7.76 21.42 25.57
CA HIS A 377 8.09 22.80 25.92
C HIS A 377 7.77 23.11 27.38
N ASP A 378 8.56 23.95 28.05
CA ASP A 378 8.21 24.41 29.40
C ASP A 378 7.12 25.48 29.33
N LEU A 379 5.86 25.06 29.51
CA LEU A 379 4.71 25.96 29.49
C LEU A 379 4.65 26.92 30.70
N SER A 380 5.55 26.83 31.68
CA SER A 380 5.67 27.85 32.75
C SER A 380 6.44 29.09 32.27
N GLU A 381 7.37 28.93 31.32
CA GLU A 381 8.13 30.03 30.70
C GLU A 381 7.35 30.70 29.55
N VAL A 382 7.63 31.99 29.29
CA VAL A 382 6.99 32.72 28.17
C VAL A 382 7.50 32.17 26.84
N GLU A 383 8.80 31.91 26.80
CA GLU A 383 9.58 31.36 25.70
C GLU A 383 9.08 29.95 25.32
N GLY A 384 8.84 29.07 26.29
CA GLY A 384 8.32 27.73 26.06
C GLY A 384 6.87 27.74 25.55
N ARG A 385 6.00 28.63 26.07
CA ARG A 385 4.65 28.82 25.50
C ARG A 385 4.70 29.34 24.06
N ALA A 386 5.60 30.28 23.75
CA ALA A 386 5.79 30.78 22.39
C ALA A 386 6.33 29.69 21.43
N ALA A 387 7.26 28.86 21.89
CA ALA A 387 7.79 27.72 21.13
C ALA A 387 6.73 26.64 20.87
N CYS A 388 5.86 26.34 21.85
CA CYS A 388 4.71 25.46 21.68
C CYS A 388 3.74 25.98 20.61
N VAL A 389 3.39 27.27 20.61
CA VAL A 389 2.57 27.88 19.55
C VAL A 389 3.27 27.80 18.19
N HIS A 390 4.59 27.98 18.13
CA HIS A 390 5.35 27.89 16.89
C HIS A 390 5.32 26.47 16.28
N GLU A 391 5.50 25.42 17.09
CA GLU A 391 5.41 24.02 16.64
C GLU A 391 3.97 23.59 16.30
N ALA A 392 2.99 24.04 17.08
CA ALA A 392 1.58 23.72 16.87
C ALA A 392 0.99 24.38 15.61
N LYS A 393 1.50 25.56 15.23
CA LYS A 393 1.00 26.38 14.11
C LYS A 393 0.86 25.63 12.77
N PRO A 394 1.90 24.99 12.20
CA PRO A 394 1.75 24.22 10.96
C PRO A 394 0.77 23.04 11.10
N LEU A 395 0.67 22.43 12.28
CA LEU A 395 -0.23 21.31 12.55
C LEU A 395 -1.70 21.78 12.55
N LEU A 396 -2.01 22.88 13.23
CA LEU A 396 -3.35 23.47 13.26
C LEU A 396 -3.78 24.04 11.90
N LEU A 397 -2.83 24.55 11.10
CA LEU A 397 -3.11 25.03 9.74
C LEU A 397 -3.38 23.86 8.77
N ALA A 398 -2.80 22.68 9.00
CA ALA A 398 -3.05 21.47 8.21
C ALA A 398 -4.42 20.84 8.47
N VAL A 399 -5.08 21.10 9.60
CA VAL A 399 -6.46 20.66 9.85
C VAL A 399 -7.43 21.47 8.97
N PRO A 400 -8.38 20.85 8.23
CA PRO A 400 -9.42 21.57 7.51
C PRO A 400 -10.25 22.51 8.39
N GLU A 401 -10.85 23.54 7.80
CA GLU A 401 -11.76 24.44 8.52
C GLU A 401 -13.05 23.72 8.92
N GLY A 402 -13.41 23.83 10.20
CA GLY A 402 -14.49 23.07 10.82
C GLY A 402 -14.48 23.22 12.34
N THR A 403 -15.47 22.63 13.00
CA THR A 403 -15.67 22.72 14.46
C THR A 403 -14.46 22.16 15.21
N LEU A 404 -13.91 21.02 14.77
CA LEU A 404 -12.77 20.37 15.41
C LEU A 404 -11.52 21.27 15.43
N ARG A 405 -11.24 22.00 14.34
CA ARG A 405 -10.13 22.97 14.28
C ARG A 405 -10.32 24.13 15.25
N LEU A 406 -11.54 24.65 15.38
CA LEU A 406 -11.85 25.72 16.34
C LEU A 406 -11.68 25.24 17.80
N GLN A 407 -12.14 24.03 18.12
CA GLN A 407 -11.97 23.45 19.47
C GLN A 407 -10.49 23.17 19.80
N LEU A 408 -9.70 22.69 18.83
CA LEU A 408 -8.25 22.53 18.98
C LEU A 408 -7.54 23.86 19.24
N GLN A 409 -7.93 24.93 18.54
CA GLN A 409 -7.41 26.27 18.77
C GLN A 409 -7.77 26.79 20.16
N HIS A 410 -9.03 26.65 20.58
CA HIS A 410 -9.49 27.07 21.91
C HIS A 410 -8.72 26.37 23.05
N GLU A 411 -8.54 25.05 22.95
CA GLU A 411 -7.83 24.29 23.98
C GLU A 411 -6.32 24.59 23.98
N LEU A 412 -5.69 24.75 22.81
CA LEU A 412 -4.29 25.20 22.77
C LEU A 412 -4.13 26.59 23.40
N ALA A 413 -4.95 27.56 23.01
CA ALA A 413 -4.92 28.92 23.55
C ALA A 413 -5.01 28.91 25.09
N ARG A 414 -5.93 28.10 25.65
CA ARG A 414 -6.09 27.87 27.09
C ARG A 414 -4.82 27.30 27.74
N GLN A 415 -4.11 26.38 27.08
CA GLN A 415 -2.86 25.79 27.58
C GLN A 415 -1.67 26.77 27.49
N VAL A 416 -1.61 27.63 26.48
CA VAL A 416 -0.54 28.63 26.29
C VAL A 416 -0.84 30.01 26.88
N LEU A 417 -1.91 30.13 27.67
CA LEU A 417 -2.35 31.37 28.34
C LEU A 417 -2.63 32.54 27.37
N LEU A 418 -3.15 32.24 26.18
CA LEU A 418 -3.65 33.21 25.20
C LEU A 418 -5.18 33.18 25.15
N THR A 419 -5.79 34.27 24.68
CA THR A 419 -7.18 34.24 24.20
C THR A 419 -7.29 33.52 22.86
N SER A 420 -8.51 33.03 22.54
CA SER A 420 -8.80 32.45 21.23
C SER A 420 -8.50 33.43 20.08
N ASP A 421 -8.80 34.72 20.27
CA ASP A 421 -8.61 35.76 19.26
C ASP A 421 -7.13 36.06 19.00
N GLU A 422 -6.29 36.08 20.04
CA GLU A 422 -4.83 36.22 19.90
C GLU A 422 -4.23 35.05 19.13
N LEU A 423 -4.60 33.80 19.46
CA LEU A 423 -4.12 32.63 18.73
C LEU A 423 -4.65 32.63 17.29
N ALA A 424 -5.93 32.97 17.07
CA ALA A 424 -6.50 33.09 15.72
C ALA A 424 -5.74 34.14 14.88
N GLY A 425 -5.39 35.29 15.48
CA GLY A 425 -4.54 36.31 14.85
C GLY A 425 -3.14 35.79 14.50
N ILE A 426 -2.49 35.06 15.42
CA ILE A 426 -1.19 34.43 15.19
C ILE A 426 -1.25 33.41 14.04
N LEU A 427 -2.33 32.65 13.91
CA LEU A 427 -2.52 31.69 12.81
C LEU A 427 -2.83 32.41 11.48
N ALA A 428 -3.74 33.40 11.49
CA ALA A 428 -4.09 34.20 10.32
C ALA A 428 -2.89 34.96 9.73
N ALA A 429 -1.97 35.41 10.57
CA ALA A 429 -0.69 36.02 10.16
C ALA A 429 0.27 35.05 9.42
N ALA A 430 -0.11 33.80 9.17
CA ALA A 430 0.57 32.89 8.23
C ALA A 430 -0.38 32.29 7.17
N GLY A 431 -1.48 32.98 6.83
CA GLY A 431 -1.91 32.98 5.43
C GLY A 431 -0.78 33.50 4.52
N PRO A 432 -0.85 33.30 3.19
CA PRO A 432 0.20 33.74 2.27
C PRO A 432 0.47 35.24 2.46
N GLY A 433 1.64 35.54 3.03
CA GLY A 433 1.89 36.85 3.62
C GLY A 433 1.92 37.99 2.58
N PRO A 434 1.72 39.24 2.99
CA PRO A 434 1.85 40.43 2.14
C PRO A 434 3.33 40.73 1.80
N GLY A 435 4.04 39.73 1.27
CA GLY A 435 5.46 39.75 0.90
C GLY A 435 5.72 40.10 -0.56
N ALA A 436 4.68 40.31 -1.37
CA ALA A 436 4.79 40.79 -2.74
C ALA A 436 4.41 42.28 -2.83
N LYS A 437 5.39 43.17 -2.64
CA LYS A 437 5.24 44.55 -3.15
C LYS A 437 5.16 44.45 -4.68
N PRO A 438 4.14 45.02 -5.36
CA PRO A 438 4.16 45.10 -6.81
C PRO A 438 5.39 45.92 -7.22
N ALA A 439 6.18 45.39 -8.16
CA ALA A 439 7.32 46.11 -8.69
C ALA A 439 6.86 47.44 -9.35
N PRO A 440 7.66 48.52 -9.30
CA PRO A 440 7.32 49.77 -9.97
C PRO A 440 7.03 49.52 -11.45
N GLY A 441 5.80 49.81 -11.86
CA GLY A 441 5.33 49.49 -13.21
C GLY A 441 6.19 50.17 -14.27
N ARG A 442 6.64 49.40 -15.28
CA ARG A 442 7.16 49.99 -16.52
C ARG A 442 6.07 50.89 -17.11
N PRO A 443 6.42 52.10 -17.60
CA PRO A 443 5.43 53.00 -18.20
C PRO A 443 4.77 52.32 -19.41
N SER A 444 3.43 52.36 -19.45
CA SER A 444 2.64 51.80 -20.55
C SER A 444 2.78 52.65 -21.81
N ALA A 445 2.91 51.99 -22.96
CA ALA A 445 2.75 52.64 -24.26
C ALA A 445 1.28 53.08 -24.45
N PRO A 446 1.01 54.20 -25.15
CA PRO A 446 -0.34 54.72 -25.32
C PRO A 446 -1.22 53.81 -26.18
N ALA A 447 -2.49 53.69 -25.81
CA ALA A 447 -3.48 52.90 -26.55
C ALA A 447 -4.00 53.64 -27.80
N ALA A 448 -4.32 52.88 -28.85
CA ALA A 448 -5.04 53.37 -30.02
C ALA A 448 -6.56 53.51 -29.72
N PRO A 449 -7.27 54.46 -30.35
CA PRO A 449 -8.68 54.76 -30.03
C PRO A 449 -9.66 53.74 -30.64
N ALA A 450 -10.80 53.55 -29.96
CA ALA A 450 -11.92 52.75 -30.45
C ALA A 450 -12.88 53.57 -31.34
N PRO A 451 -13.56 52.95 -32.32
CA PRO A 451 -14.67 53.56 -33.05
C PRO A 451 -15.95 53.65 -32.17
N PRO A 452 -16.88 54.59 -32.46
CA PRO A 452 -18.00 54.91 -31.58
C PRO A 452 -19.23 54.00 -31.73
N ALA A 453 -20.05 53.93 -30.68
CA ALA A 453 -21.38 53.34 -30.72
C ALA A 453 -22.43 54.33 -31.26
N GLY A 454 -23.40 53.84 -32.05
CA GLY A 454 -24.41 54.67 -32.74
C GLY A 454 -25.79 54.01 -32.82
N GLN A 455 -26.60 54.28 -31.79
CA GLN A 455 -28.08 54.42 -31.77
C GLN A 455 -28.96 53.82 -32.89
N GLY A 456 -30.02 53.07 -32.49
CA GLY A 456 -31.38 53.39 -32.97
C GLY A 456 -32.27 52.27 -33.54
N ALA A 457 -33.31 51.91 -32.77
CA ALA A 457 -34.66 51.44 -33.17
C ALA A 457 -34.85 50.18 -34.06
N GLY A 458 -36.03 49.55 -33.99
CA GLY A 458 -36.53 48.59 -35.00
C GLY A 458 -37.25 47.32 -34.48
N ASP A 459 -38.57 47.45 -34.29
CA ASP A 459 -39.67 46.49 -34.56
C ASP A 459 -39.56 44.94 -34.49
N HIS A 460 -40.61 44.38 -33.88
CA HIS A 460 -41.46 43.24 -34.29
C HIS A 460 -40.91 42.00 -35.04
N GLY A 461 -41.24 40.81 -34.53
CA GLY A 461 -41.24 39.55 -35.30
C GLY A 461 -41.52 38.31 -34.46
N GLU A 462 -42.70 37.68 -34.62
CA GLU A 462 -43.05 36.40 -33.98
C GLU A 462 -42.84 35.19 -34.94
N LEU A 463 -42.84 34.00 -34.32
CA LEU A 463 -42.97 32.59 -34.78
C LEU A 463 -43.84 32.31 -36.05
N PRO A 464 -43.91 31.08 -36.63
CA PRO A 464 -43.08 29.84 -36.54
C PRO A 464 -42.50 29.52 -37.96
N PRO A 465 -42.66 28.37 -38.69
CA PRO A 465 -42.80 26.91 -38.42
C PRO A 465 -41.73 26.01 -39.16
N PRO A 466 -41.77 24.66 -39.11
CA PRO A 466 -40.79 23.77 -39.76
C PRO A 466 -41.23 23.21 -41.14
N TRP A 467 -40.42 22.33 -41.76
CA TRP A 467 -40.76 21.59 -43.00
C TRP A 467 -40.29 20.12 -43.01
N GLU A 468 -40.93 19.30 -43.85
CA GLU A 468 -40.79 17.84 -43.97
C GLU A 468 -40.34 17.39 -45.40
N GLY A 469 -40.13 16.08 -45.59
CA GLY A 469 -39.90 15.40 -46.89
C GLY A 469 -38.62 14.54 -46.88
N GLY A 470 -38.57 13.28 -47.34
CA GLY A 470 -39.48 12.51 -48.24
C GLY A 470 -38.82 12.37 -49.63
N MET A 471 -38.77 11.23 -50.33
CA MET A 471 -39.34 9.87 -50.17
C MET A 471 -38.37 8.85 -50.87
N VAL A 472 -38.51 7.51 -50.80
CA VAL A 472 -39.11 6.60 -51.81
C VAL A 472 -38.79 5.13 -51.41
N VAL A 473 -39.64 4.15 -51.78
CA VAL A 473 -39.48 2.70 -51.54
C VAL A 473 -39.67 1.91 -52.87
N PRO A 474 -39.04 0.74 -53.04
CA PRO A 474 -39.75 -0.52 -53.38
C PRO A 474 -39.21 -1.73 -52.58
N ASP A 475 -40.05 -2.56 -51.93
CA ASP A 475 -40.85 -3.71 -52.44
C ASP A 475 -40.05 -5.05 -52.58
N ASP A 476 -40.15 -5.88 -51.53
CA ASP A 476 -40.36 -7.35 -51.38
C ASP A 476 -40.15 -8.36 -52.55
N PRO A 477 -40.14 -9.72 -52.33
CA PRO A 477 -39.84 -10.56 -51.13
C PRO A 477 -38.80 -11.70 -51.42
N ASP A 478 -38.54 -12.61 -50.45
CA ASP A 478 -38.83 -14.10 -50.53
C ASP A 478 -38.11 -14.94 -49.43
N MET A 479 -38.67 -16.12 -49.10
CA MET A 479 -38.21 -17.27 -48.26
C MET A 479 -37.56 -17.02 -46.87
N GLY A 480 -37.94 -17.67 -45.76
CA GLY A 480 -39.02 -18.63 -45.50
C GLY A 480 -38.58 -20.10 -45.34
N TRP A 481 -38.20 -20.53 -44.13
CA TRP A 481 -38.26 -21.95 -43.71
C TRP A 481 -38.29 -22.15 -42.18
N GLN A 482 -39.08 -23.11 -41.71
CA GLN A 482 -39.11 -23.74 -40.38
C GLN A 482 -39.59 -25.20 -40.57
N PRO A 483 -39.62 -26.03 -39.51
CA PRO A 483 -38.50 -26.63 -38.80
C PRO A 483 -38.42 -28.15 -39.13
N ALA A 484 -37.60 -28.91 -38.41
CA ALA A 484 -37.66 -30.38 -38.44
C ALA A 484 -37.34 -30.98 -37.08
N ASP A 485 -38.32 -31.65 -36.46
CA ASP A 485 -38.14 -32.46 -35.26
C ASP A 485 -37.49 -33.81 -35.59
N SER A 486 -36.85 -34.44 -34.60
CA SER A 486 -36.60 -35.88 -34.58
C SER A 486 -36.45 -36.37 -33.15
N ALA A 487 -37.27 -37.36 -32.78
CA ALA A 487 -36.97 -38.24 -31.65
C ALA A 487 -35.70 -39.08 -31.97
N GLY A 488 -34.94 -39.61 -31.02
CA GLY A 488 -35.13 -39.68 -29.56
C GLY A 488 -34.75 -41.08 -29.08
N ASP A 489 -34.26 -41.23 -27.85
CA ASP A 489 -33.96 -42.55 -27.27
C ASP A 489 -34.06 -42.54 -25.73
N GLU A 490 -34.28 -43.71 -25.12
CA GLU A 490 -34.52 -43.88 -23.69
C GLU A 490 -33.27 -44.39 -22.94
N GLY A 491 -33.14 -44.05 -21.65
CA GLY A 491 -31.94 -44.38 -20.86
C GLY A 491 -32.18 -44.36 -19.34
N TYR A 492 -32.90 -45.37 -18.83
CA TYR A 492 -33.40 -45.42 -17.46
C TYR A 492 -32.45 -46.11 -16.45
N TYR A 493 -32.48 -45.61 -15.21
CA TYR A 493 -31.85 -46.03 -13.91
C TYR A 493 -30.95 -44.89 -13.37
N GLY A 494 -31.11 -44.35 -12.15
CA GLY A 494 -31.75 -44.84 -10.93
C GLY A 494 -30.67 -44.98 -9.82
N GLY A 495 -30.82 -44.48 -8.59
CA GLY A 495 -31.93 -43.73 -7.99
C GLY A 495 -31.58 -43.16 -6.59
N TYR A 496 -32.56 -42.48 -5.99
CA TYR A 496 -32.60 -41.90 -4.64
C TYR A 496 -32.51 -42.98 -3.50
N PRO A 497 -32.31 -42.66 -2.19
CA PRO A 497 -32.83 -41.44 -1.54
C PRO A 497 -32.04 -40.76 -0.40
N ASP A 498 -32.58 -39.58 -0.07
CA ASP A 498 -32.44 -38.82 1.18
C ASP A 498 -33.28 -39.46 2.33
N ALA A 499 -33.13 -38.92 3.56
CA ALA A 499 -34.04 -38.91 4.73
C ALA A 499 -33.43 -39.41 6.04
N GLY A 500 -33.91 -38.87 7.17
CA GLY A 500 -33.84 -39.52 8.48
C GLY A 500 -33.34 -38.67 9.65
N SER A 501 -34.15 -37.72 10.13
CA SER A 501 -33.93 -37.09 11.44
C SER A 501 -34.53 -37.93 12.57
N SER A 502 -33.86 -38.00 13.71
CA SER A 502 -34.48 -38.37 14.99
C SER A 502 -33.68 -37.81 16.18
N SER A 503 -34.37 -37.60 17.30
CA SER A 503 -33.83 -37.00 18.53
C SER A 503 -33.61 -38.04 19.63
N GLY A 504 -32.72 -37.73 20.59
CA GLY A 504 -32.47 -38.55 21.77
C GLY A 504 -31.97 -37.72 22.95
N TYR A 505 -32.56 -37.92 24.13
CA TYR A 505 -32.23 -37.21 25.37
C TYR A 505 -31.40 -38.10 26.31
N GLY A 506 -30.55 -37.48 27.13
CA GLY A 506 -29.82 -38.11 28.25
C GLY A 506 -28.34 -37.74 28.27
N GLY A 507 -27.68 -37.44 29.39
CA GLY A 507 -28.15 -37.45 30.78
C GLY A 507 -27.32 -38.38 31.66
N GLY A 508 -26.19 -37.89 32.18
CA GLY A 508 -25.27 -38.66 33.04
C GLY A 508 -24.35 -37.74 33.84
N GLN A 509 -23.96 -38.16 35.05
CA GLN A 509 -23.28 -37.31 36.04
C GLN A 509 -21.91 -37.85 36.47
N ALA A 510 -20.96 -36.91 36.60
CA ALA A 510 -19.98 -36.78 37.68
C ALA A 510 -18.88 -37.85 37.92
N GLN A 511 -17.94 -37.45 38.79
CA GLN A 511 -16.87 -38.25 39.44
C GLN A 511 -15.72 -38.74 38.54
N GLN A 512 -14.48 -38.95 39.05
CA GLN A 512 -13.65 -38.26 40.05
C GLN A 512 -12.23 -38.89 39.99
N GLY A 513 -11.20 -38.23 40.56
CA GLY A 513 -9.81 -38.74 40.62
C GLY A 513 -8.85 -37.70 40.02
N GLN A 514 -7.92 -37.07 40.74
CA GLN A 514 -6.86 -37.59 41.63
C GLN A 514 -5.88 -38.53 40.92
N GLY A 515 -4.56 -38.29 40.86
CA GLY A 515 -3.80 -37.08 41.26
C GLY A 515 -2.55 -37.36 42.11
N TYR A 516 -1.51 -37.94 41.51
CA TYR A 516 -0.15 -38.04 42.05
C TYR A 516 0.86 -38.01 40.88
N GLY A 517 2.08 -37.47 40.99
CA GLY A 517 2.68 -36.67 42.06
C GLY A 517 4.21 -36.51 41.90
N LYS A 518 4.76 -35.37 42.33
CA LYS A 518 6.19 -35.06 42.65
C LYS A 518 7.32 -35.55 41.71
N GLY A 519 8.22 -34.61 41.37
CA GLY A 519 9.59 -34.72 41.90
C GLY A 519 10.79 -34.36 41.01
N GLY A 520 11.62 -33.44 41.52
CA GLY A 520 13.09 -33.49 41.36
C GLY A 520 13.72 -32.91 40.09
N GLY A 521 14.59 -31.91 40.26
CA GLY A 521 15.53 -31.47 39.21
C GLY A 521 16.90 -32.14 39.34
N GLY A 522 17.72 -32.09 38.28
CA GLY A 522 19.09 -32.62 38.31
C GLY A 522 19.95 -32.22 37.11
N ARG A 523 20.83 -31.23 37.28
CA ARG A 523 21.93 -30.97 36.32
C ARG A 523 22.97 -32.09 36.41
N ARG A 524 23.46 -32.61 35.28
CA ARG A 524 24.78 -33.26 35.17
C ARG A 524 25.44 -32.97 33.82
N ASN A 525 26.69 -32.50 33.84
CA ASN A 525 27.60 -32.50 32.71
C ASN A 525 28.34 -33.85 32.66
N PHE A 526 28.48 -34.41 31.46
CA PHE A 526 29.54 -35.34 31.00
C PHE A 526 29.33 -35.48 29.47
N GLY A 527 30.33 -35.62 28.61
CA GLY A 527 31.79 -35.59 28.78
C GLY A 527 32.45 -35.81 27.40
N ASP A 528 33.71 -35.45 27.23
CA ASP A 528 34.38 -35.48 25.92
C ASP A 528 34.39 -36.85 25.22
N ARG A 529 34.28 -36.83 23.88
CA ARG A 529 35.01 -37.80 23.06
C ARG A 529 35.51 -37.15 21.77
N LYS A 530 36.84 -37.07 21.65
CA LYS A 530 37.55 -36.81 20.40
C LYS A 530 37.60 -38.09 19.59
N ASP A 531 37.57 -37.97 18.27
CA ASP A 531 38.35 -38.83 17.39
C ASP A 531 38.90 -38.01 16.22
N ARG A 532 40.08 -38.39 15.73
CA ARG A 532 40.74 -37.79 14.55
C ARG A 532 40.83 -38.84 13.45
N GLY A 533 40.49 -38.46 12.22
CA GLY A 533 40.86 -39.20 11.01
C GLY A 533 41.56 -38.25 10.05
N GLU A 534 42.76 -38.60 9.59
CA GLU A 534 43.61 -37.72 8.77
C GLU A 534 43.69 -38.16 7.31
N TRP A 535 43.81 -37.17 6.43
CA TRP A 535 44.58 -37.19 5.18
C TRP A 535 44.30 -38.26 4.11
N LYS A 536 43.92 -37.77 2.91
CA LYS A 536 44.90 -37.54 1.82
C LYS A 536 44.29 -36.65 0.72
N GLY A 537 45.14 -35.91 0.00
CA GLY A 537 44.72 -35.00 -1.07
C GLY A 537 45.45 -35.24 -2.40
N ARG A 538 44.78 -34.88 -3.49
CA ARG A 538 45.25 -34.55 -4.85
C ARG A 538 44.22 -33.59 -5.44
N GLY A 539 44.53 -32.65 -6.32
CA GLY A 539 45.83 -32.16 -6.80
C GLY A 539 45.70 -30.68 -7.18
N ARG A 540 46.76 -30.08 -7.73
CA ARG A 540 46.66 -28.78 -8.42
C ARG A 540 46.56 -29.07 -9.91
N ASP A 541 45.63 -28.43 -10.59
CA ASP A 541 45.66 -28.24 -12.03
C ASP A 541 45.60 -26.74 -12.33
N GLU A 542 46.22 -26.34 -13.43
CA GLU A 542 46.58 -24.94 -13.69
C GLU A 542 45.43 -24.19 -14.40
N GLY A 543 45.24 -22.92 -14.04
CA GLY A 543 44.16 -22.10 -14.60
C GLY A 543 44.41 -21.76 -16.07
N PRO A 544 43.38 -21.82 -16.96
CA PRO A 544 43.52 -21.32 -18.32
C PRO A 544 43.77 -19.80 -18.31
N PRO A 545 44.51 -19.25 -19.28
CA PRO A 545 44.86 -17.84 -19.30
C PRO A 545 43.62 -16.95 -19.45
N SER A 546 43.64 -15.79 -18.78
CA SER A 546 42.57 -14.81 -18.85
C SER A 546 42.49 -14.19 -20.25
N LEU A 547 41.57 -14.69 -21.08
CA LEU A 547 41.03 -13.89 -22.18
C LEU A 547 40.29 -12.71 -21.57
N ALA A 548 40.86 -11.52 -21.68
CA ALA A 548 40.16 -10.29 -21.35
C ALA A 548 38.89 -10.20 -22.21
N PRO A 549 37.73 -9.80 -21.65
CA PRO A 549 36.56 -9.55 -22.46
C PRO A 549 36.85 -8.41 -23.45
N PRO A 550 36.19 -8.38 -24.63
CA PRO A 550 36.18 -7.17 -25.45
C PRO A 550 35.62 -6.00 -24.63
N PRO A 551 35.93 -4.73 -24.99
CA PRO A 551 35.43 -3.56 -24.27
C PRO A 551 33.89 -3.44 -24.42
N GLY A 552 33.17 -4.14 -23.54
CA GLY A 552 31.72 -4.11 -23.44
C GLY A 552 31.26 -2.89 -22.67
N ARG A 553 30.23 -2.21 -23.19
CA ARG A 553 29.58 -1.06 -22.55
C ARG A 553 29.22 -1.37 -21.11
N ARG A 554 29.60 -0.49 -20.19
CA ARG A 554 29.35 -0.68 -18.75
C ARG A 554 27.83 -0.53 -18.49
N PRO A 555 27.17 -1.51 -17.86
CA PRO A 555 25.74 -1.37 -17.55
C PRO A 555 25.52 -0.23 -16.56
N VAL A 556 24.54 0.63 -16.87
CA VAL A 556 24.16 1.76 -16.00
C VAL A 556 23.21 1.25 -14.91
N THR A 557 23.64 1.31 -13.64
CA THR A 557 22.87 0.84 -12.49
C THR A 557 21.56 1.63 -12.29
N SER A 558 20.62 1.08 -11.53
CA SER A 558 19.34 1.77 -11.23
C SER A 558 19.54 3.12 -10.53
N LEU A 559 20.54 3.24 -9.65
CA LEU A 559 20.91 4.49 -9.00
C LEU A 559 21.52 5.48 -10.00
N ALA A 560 22.47 5.05 -10.85
CA ALA A 560 23.04 5.90 -11.88
C ALA A 560 21.96 6.42 -12.85
N LYS A 561 21.03 5.56 -13.29
CA LYS A 561 19.87 5.98 -14.11
C LYS A 561 18.97 6.98 -13.39
N ARG A 562 18.72 6.82 -12.08
CA ARG A 562 17.93 7.77 -11.28
C ARG A 562 18.61 9.14 -11.22
N LEU A 563 19.93 9.17 -10.96
CA LEU A 563 20.70 10.40 -10.84
C LEU A 563 20.88 11.13 -12.18
N LEU A 564 21.14 10.40 -13.27
CA LEU A 564 21.16 10.96 -14.62
C LEU A 564 19.81 11.59 -14.99
N ARG A 565 18.69 10.92 -14.71
CA ARG A 565 17.35 11.50 -14.95
C ARG A 565 17.11 12.74 -14.08
N LEU A 566 17.49 12.71 -12.80
CA LEU A 566 17.34 13.85 -11.89
C LEU A 566 18.10 15.08 -12.40
N LEU A 567 19.37 14.95 -12.81
CA LEU A 567 20.16 16.04 -13.41
C LEU A 567 19.66 16.51 -14.78
N LEU A 568 18.97 15.65 -15.55
CA LEU A 568 18.41 16.02 -16.85
C LEU A 568 17.04 16.72 -16.75
N SER A 569 16.27 16.44 -15.70
CA SER A 569 15.05 17.19 -15.37
C SER A 569 15.33 18.47 -14.60
N HIS A 570 16.38 18.47 -13.77
CA HIS A 570 16.77 19.56 -12.87
C HIS A 570 18.24 19.96 -13.11
N PRO A 571 18.55 20.61 -14.26
CA PRO A 571 19.90 21.02 -14.62
C PRO A 571 20.51 22.06 -13.65
N GLU A 572 19.68 22.78 -12.89
CA GLU A 572 20.07 23.72 -11.84
C GLU A 572 20.89 23.08 -10.71
N LEU A 573 20.70 21.77 -10.44
CA LEU A 573 21.46 21.03 -9.43
C LEU A 573 22.97 21.06 -9.69
N VAL A 574 23.38 21.19 -10.96
CA VAL A 574 24.78 21.23 -11.39
C VAL A 574 25.49 22.52 -10.94
N ASP A 575 24.75 23.63 -10.77
CA ASP A 575 25.32 24.93 -10.42
C ASP A 575 25.71 25.03 -8.94
N GLU A 576 25.16 24.18 -8.07
CA GLU A 576 25.53 24.08 -6.65
C GLU A 576 26.63 23.03 -6.37
N MET A 577 27.06 22.26 -7.38
CA MET A 577 27.95 21.10 -7.18
C MET A 577 29.43 21.46 -7.03
N GLY A 578 29.96 21.26 -5.83
CA GLY A 578 31.39 21.38 -5.51
C GLY A 578 32.19 20.08 -5.62
N GLU A 579 33.52 20.17 -5.61
CA GLU A 579 34.46 19.04 -5.75
C GLU A 579 34.17 17.89 -4.76
N GLN A 580 33.79 18.19 -3.52
CA GLN A 580 33.45 17.21 -2.48
C GLN A 580 32.29 16.27 -2.88
N GLN A 581 31.34 16.74 -3.70
CA GLN A 581 30.23 15.90 -4.18
C GLN A 581 30.66 15.02 -5.35
N LEU A 582 31.63 15.47 -6.17
CA LEU A 582 32.25 14.65 -7.21
C LEU A 582 33.08 13.50 -6.58
N GLU A 583 33.84 13.79 -5.51
CA GLU A 583 34.55 12.76 -4.72
C GLU A 583 33.62 11.72 -4.09
N VAL A 584 32.35 12.06 -3.82
CA VAL A 584 31.34 11.11 -3.34
C VAL A 584 30.81 10.25 -4.49
N LEU A 585 30.58 10.82 -5.67
CA LEU A 585 30.20 10.04 -6.86
C LEU A 585 31.29 9.02 -7.25
N ASP A 586 32.58 9.38 -7.17
CA ASP A 586 33.70 8.48 -7.48
C ASP A 586 33.79 7.25 -6.55
N LYS A 587 33.10 7.26 -5.40
CA LYS A 587 33.01 6.09 -4.48
C LYS A 587 31.89 5.11 -4.86
N GLY A 588 30.96 5.49 -5.74
CA GLY A 588 29.78 4.68 -6.06
C GLY A 588 29.93 3.82 -7.31
N PRO A 589 29.49 2.54 -7.28
CA PRO A 589 29.64 1.64 -8.42
C PRO A 589 28.85 2.15 -9.64
N HIS A 590 29.53 2.21 -10.78
CA HIS A 590 29.04 2.70 -12.07
C HIS A 590 28.64 4.19 -12.13
N LEU A 591 28.87 5.00 -11.09
CA LEU A 591 28.45 6.41 -11.06
C LEU A 591 29.28 7.37 -11.93
N HIS A 592 30.40 6.93 -12.51
CA HIS A 592 31.22 7.73 -13.43
C HIS A 592 30.40 8.53 -14.47
N LEU A 593 29.42 7.92 -15.13
CA LEU A 593 28.57 8.62 -16.12
C LEU A 593 27.74 9.79 -15.51
N VAL A 594 27.40 9.72 -14.22
CA VAL A 594 26.75 10.83 -13.50
C VAL A 594 27.74 11.98 -13.31
N ARG A 595 28.96 11.65 -12.86
CA ARG A 595 30.06 12.60 -12.67
C ARG A 595 30.47 13.24 -14.00
N ASP A 596 30.59 12.45 -15.07
CA ASP A 596 30.95 12.91 -16.41
C ASP A 596 29.87 13.83 -16.99
N LEU A 597 28.58 13.57 -16.71
CA LEU A 597 27.49 14.50 -17.04
C LEU A 597 27.61 15.84 -16.30
N VAL A 598 27.90 15.82 -14.99
CA VAL A 598 28.08 17.05 -14.20
C VAL A 598 29.28 17.85 -14.71
N VAL A 599 30.43 17.20 -14.89
CA VAL A 599 31.66 17.85 -15.40
C VAL A 599 31.42 18.43 -16.81
N LEU A 600 30.71 17.70 -17.69
CA LEU A 600 30.34 18.21 -19.00
C LEU A 600 29.43 19.43 -18.91
N ALA A 601 28.40 19.40 -18.07
CA ALA A 601 27.46 20.49 -17.88
C ALA A 601 28.13 21.73 -17.25
N GLN A 602 29.07 21.56 -16.31
CA GLN A 602 29.87 22.65 -15.74
C GLN A 602 30.83 23.25 -16.77
N ALA A 603 31.58 22.42 -17.51
CA ALA A 603 32.58 22.89 -18.47
C ALA A 603 31.97 23.53 -19.74
N SER A 604 30.80 23.08 -20.18
CA SER A 604 30.13 23.60 -21.39
C SER A 604 29.07 24.68 -21.11
N GLY A 605 28.63 24.84 -19.86
CA GLY A 605 27.46 25.66 -19.52
C GLY A 605 26.12 25.10 -20.02
N ALA A 606 26.09 23.87 -20.55
CA ALA A 606 24.85 23.27 -21.06
C ALA A 606 23.86 22.95 -19.93
N ARG A 607 22.61 23.40 -20.08
CA ARG A 607 21.51 23.17 -19.11
C ARG A 607 20.28 22.50 -19.75
N HIS A 608 20.43 21.84 -20.90
CA HIS A 608 19.37 21.03 -21.51
C HIS A 608 19.95 19.91 -22.37
N LEU A 609 19.22 18.81 -22.52
CA LEU A 609 19.66 17.56 -23.18
C LEU A 609 20.24 17.80 -24.58
N GLY A 610 19.64 18.69 -25.39
CA GLY A 610 20.16 19.02 -26.73
C GLY A 610 21.55 19.68 -26.73
N ALA A 611 21.82 20.59 -25.80
CA ALA A 611 23.15 21.20 -25.66
C ALA A 611 24.16 20.23 -25.05
N LEU A 612 23.74 19.37 -24.11
CA LEU A 612 24.57 18.32 -23.54
C LEU A 612 24.99 17.28 -24.61
N LEU A 613 24.07 16.91 -25.52
CA LEU A 613 24.37 16.06 -26.68
C LEU A 613 25.29 16.72 -27.71
N GLN A 614 25.29 18.06 -27.82
CA GLN A 614 26.19 18.80 -28.69
C GLN A 614 27.57 19.02 -28.07
N ALA A 615 27.66 19.06 -26.74
CA ALA A 615 28.91 19.20 -26.00
C ALA A 615 29.63 17.86 -25.74
N ALA A 616 28.89 16.75 -25.64
CA ALA A 616 29.45 15.41 -25.44
C ALA A 616 30.28 14.95 -26.66
N GLU A 617 31.35 14.20 -26.42
CA GLU A 617 32.11 13.57 -27.50
C GLU A 617 31.23 12.56 -28.27
N PRO A 618 31.21 12.60 -29.61
CA PRO A 618 30.54 11.59 -30.43
C PRO A 618 31.00 10.17 -30.07
N ASP A 619 30.07 9.23 -30.09
CA ASP A 619 30.27 7.81 -29.74
C ASP A 619 30.73 7.50 -28.29
N SER A 620 30.82 8.50 -27.41
CA SER A 620 31.04 8.28 -25.97
C SER A 620 29.88 7.54 -25.29
N ASP A 621 30.18 6.74 -24.25
CA ASP A 621 29.14 6.07 -23.44
C ASP A 621 28.13 7.07 -22.85
N LEU A 622 28.58 8.29 -22.51
CA LEU A 622 27.70 9.37 -22.06
C LEU A 622 26.76 9.85 -23.19
N ALA A 623 27.27 10.12 -24.38
CA ALA A 623 26.43 10.53 -25.52
C ALA A 623 25.37 9.46 -25.87
N LEU A 624 25.74 8.17 -25.83
CA LEU A 624 24.82 7.06 -26.05
C LEU A 624 23.70 6.99 -25.00
N VAL A 625 24.02 7.23 -23.72
CA VAL A 625 23.03 7.25 -22.63
C VAL A 625 22.13 8.49 -22.72
N LEU A 626 22.67 9.65 -23.08
CA LEU A 626 21.89 10.87 -23.32
C LEU A 626 20.92 10.71 -24.50
N GLN A 627 21.32 10.04 -25.59
CA GLN A 627 20.44 9.73 -26.72
C GLN A 627 19.27 8.81 -26.31
N GLN A 628 19.51 7.85 -25.40
CA GLN A 628 18.46 6.97 -24.88
C GLN A 628 17.50 7.67 -23.90
N ALA A 629 18.02 8.62 -23.09
CA ALA A 629 17.23 9.36 -22.10
C ALA A 629 16.12 10.24 -22.72
N LEU A 630 16.22 10.59 -24.00
CA LEU A 630 15.24 11.44 -24.71
C LEU A 630 13.80 10.90 -24.65
N ALA A 631 13.62 9.57 -24.63
CA ALA A 631 12.30 8.96 -24.53
C ALA A 631 11.76 8.87 -23.08
N ASP A 632 12.64 8.81 -22.08
CA ASP A 632 12.28 8.68 -20.66
C ASP A 632 11.85 10.02 -20.05
N VAL A 633 12.60 11.09 -20.33
CA VAL A 633 12.45 12.40 -19.65
C VAL A 633 11.12 13.08 -20.03
N MET A 634 10.59 12.83 -21.23
CA MET A 634 9.31 13.40 -21.67
C MET A 634 8.04 12.73 -21.09
N ALA A 635 8.19 11.71 -20.23
CA ALA A 635 7.10 10.82 -19.85
C ALA A 635 6.66 10.90 -18.36
N GLN A 636 7.24 11.78 -17.55
CA GLN A 636 7.02 11.80 -16.08
C GLN A 636 6.75 13.22 -15.54
N ALA A 637 6.12 13.29 -14.37
CA ALA A 637 5.80 14.53 -13.67
C ALA A 637 6.98 15.04 -12.83
N GLU A 638 6.97 16.34 -12.54
CA GLU A 638 7.99 17.03 -11.74
C GLU A 638 8.10 16.47 -10.31
N LEU A 639 9.32 16.41 -9.78
CA LEU A 639 9.59 16.05 -8.39
C LEU A 639 9.50 17.33 -7.52
N PRO A 640 8.83 17.30 -6.36
CA PRO A 640 8.62 18.51 -5.56
C PRO A 640 9.88 19.08 -4.90
N GLU A 641 10.88 18.24 -4.60
CA GLU A 641 12.10 18.63 -3.88
C GLU A 641 13.35 17.93 -4.48
N PRO A 642 13.83 18.36 -5.67
CA PRO A 642 14.91 17.68 -6.38
C PRO A 642 16.26 17.72 -5.65
N GLN A 643 16.56 18.81 -4.94
CA GLN A 643 17.77 18.99 -4.14
C GLN A 643 17.88 17.92 -3.03
N VAL A 644 16.77 17.67 -2.32
CA VAL A 644 16.74 16.73 -1.18
C VAL A 644 16.98 15.29 -1.64
N GLU A 645 16.42 14.92 -2.79
CA GLU A 645 16.65 13.62 -3.43
C GLU A 645 18.10 13.46 -3.95
N TRP A 646 18.74 14.55 -4.39
CA TRP A 646 20.15 14.57 -4.76
C TRP A 646 21.07 14.41 -3.54
N GLU A 647 20.83 15.17 -2.47
CA GLU A 647 21.60 15.10 -1.23
C GLU A 647 21.47 13.76 -0.50
N ASP A 648 20.26 13.18 -0.43
CA ASP A 648 20.07 11.86 0.17
C ASP A 648 20.73 10.76 -0.67
N ALA A 649 20.71 10.86 -2.00
CA ALA A 649 21.43 9.91 -2.84
C ALA A 649 22.95 9.95 -2.62
N LEU A 650 23.58 11.14 -2.61
CA LEU A 650 25.01 11.29 -2.30
C LEU A 650 25.34 10.75 -0.89
N ARG A 651 24.50 11.07 0.10
CA ARG A 651 24.66 10.60 1.50
C ARG A 651 24.59 9.08 1.62
N ARG A 652 23.73 8.42 0.85
CA ARG A 652 23.65 6.94 0.78
C ARG A 652 24.92 6.36 0.15
N ILE A 653 25.44 6.96 -0.93
CA ILE A 653 26.67 6.54 -1.58
C ILE A 653 27.87 6.62 -0.61
N GLU A 654 28.00 7.72 0.14
CA GLU A 654 29.06 7.84 1.16
C GLU A 654 28.87 6.83 2.30
N LEU A 655 27.64 6.67 2.81
CA LEU A 655 27.34 5.70 3.88
C LEU A 655 27.68 4.26 3.49
N ASP A 656 27.37 3.84 2.25
CA ASP A 656 27.63 2.48 1.79
C ASP A 656 29.11 2.25 1.48
N ALA A 657 29.83 3.26 0.96
CA ALA A 657 31.30 3.19 0.85
C ALA A 657 31.99 3.02 2.21
N LEU A 658 31.61 3.83 3.22
CA LEU A 658 32.15 3.73 4.58
C LEU A 658 31.82 2.38 5.25
N ARG A 659 30.64 1.80 4.95
CA ARG A 659 30.25 0.45 5.44
C ARG A 659 31.08 -0.66 4.79
N ILE A 660 31.42 -0.54 3.51
CA ILE A 660 32.30 -1.49 2.82
C ILE A 660 33.68 -1.47 3.48
N GLU A 661 34.30 -0.29 3.59
CA GLU A 661 35.61 -0.10 4.21
C GLU A 661 35.66 -0.61 5.67
N GLN A 662 34.65 -0.26 6.47
CA GLN A 662 34.47 -0.78 7.83
C GLN A 662 34.38 -2.32 7.87
N SER A 663 33.69 -2.92 6.90
CA SER A 663 33.56 -4.39 6.77
C SER A 663 34.88 -5.05 6.38
N GLU A 664 35.75 -4.38 5.63
CA GLU A 664 37.07 -4.90 5.25
C GLU A 664 38.06 -4.84 6.42
N LEU A 665 38.05 -3.78 7.23
CA LEU A 665 38.82 -3.70 8.48
C LEU A 665 38.43 -4.82 9.47
N VAL A 666 37.14 -5.12 9.59
CA VAL A 666 36.62 -6.26 10.38
C VAL A 666 37.06 -7.60 9.79
N ARG A 667 37.02 -7.75 8.45
CA ARG A 667 37.51 -8.96 7.75
C ARG A 667 39.02 -9.17 7.93
N GLY A 668 39.79 -8.09 8.02
CA GLY A 668 41.22 -8.07 8.40
C GLY A 668 41.49 -8.33 9.88
N GLY A 669 40.45 -8.57 10.70
CA GLY A 669 40.57 -8.95 12.10
C GLY A 669 41.01 -7.83 13.06
N LEU A 670 41.05 -6.56 12.59
CA LEU A 670 41.53 -5.41 13.36
C LEU A 670 42.88 -5.69 14.05
N ALA A 671 43.86 -6.18 13.27
CA ALA A 671 45.08 -6.79 13.81
C ALA A 671 45.96 -5.83 14.65
N ASP A 672 46.01 -4.55 14.29
CA ASP A 672 46.88 -3.54 14.89
C ASP A 672 46.11 -2.35 15.50
N PRO A 673 46.77 -1.43 16.25
CA PRO A 673 46.11 -0.27 16.86
C PRO A 673 45.60 0.78 15.86
N ALA A 674 46.22 0.93 14.68
CA ALA A 674 45.82 1.91 13.68
C ALA A 674 44.54 1.45 12.96
N ALA A 675 44.43 0.17 12.62
CA ALA A 675 43.19 -0.42 12.11
C ALA A 675 42.00 -0.24 13.09
N LYS A 676 42.26 -0.32 14.39
CA LYS A 676 41.25 -0.04 15.44
C LYS A 676 40.88 1.43 15.55
N ALA A 677 41.86 2.34 15.46
CA ALA A 677 41.60 3.77 15.42
C ALA A 677 40.76 4.16 14.19
N HIS A 678 41.13 3.66 13.00
CA HIS A 678 40.41 3.91 11.76
C HIS A 678 38.98 3.34 11.80
N TYR A 679 38.78 2.13 12.32
CA TYR A 679 37.43 1.58 12.54
C TYR A 679 36.56 2.47 13.46
N LEU A 680 37.13 3.07 14.50
CA LEU A 680 36.41 4.00 15.39
C LEU A 680 36.08 5.32 14.69
N GLU A 681 36.98 5.85 13.86
CA GLU A 681 36.76 7.06 13.05
C GLU A 681 35.62 6.86 12.04
N LEU A 682 35.66 5.77 11.25
CA LEU A 682 34.58 5.38 10.33
C LEU A 682 33.25 5.21 11.08
N SER A 683 33.27 4.58 12.27
CA SER A 683 32.07 4.43 13.11
C SER A 683 31.49 5.78 13.56
N GLN A 684 32.33 6.77 13.86
CA GLN A 684 31.90 8.13 14.18
C GLN A 684 31.33 8.85 12.95
N ARG A 685 32.00 8.78 11.80
CA ARG A 685 31.54 9.40 10.53
C ARG A 685 30.19 8.83 10.08
N ILE A 686 30.04 7.51 10.10
CA ILE A 686 28.76 6.82 9.88
C ILE A 686 27.70 7.30 10.89
N THR A 687 28.04 7.47 12.16
CA THR A 687 27.09 7.98 13.19
C THR A 687 26.65 9.41 12.90
N VAL A 688 27.52 10.28 12.38
CA VAL A 688 27.17 11.66 11.98
C VAL A 688 26.24 11.66 10.76
N LEU A 689 26.58 10.91 9.71
CA LEU A 689 25.79 10.82 8.47
C LEU A 689 24.39 10.19 8.68
N ASN A 690 24.24 9.27 9.64
CA ASN A 690 22.91 8.78 10.02
C ASN A 690 22.12 9.81 10.87
N LYS A 691 22.78 10.68 11.64
CA LYS A 691 22.12 11.74 12.44
C LYS A 691 21.63 12.91 11.59
N SER A 692 22.31 13.26 10.50
CA SER A 692 21.83 14.28 9.56
C SER A 692 20.58 13.85 8.78
N SER A 693 20.23 12.55 8.78
CA SER A 693 18.98 12.01 8.20
C SER A 693 17.73 12.22 9.08
N ALA A 694 17.86 12.93 10.20
CA ALA A 694 16.78 13.16 11.17
C ALA A 694 16.51 14.66 11.43
N ARG A 695 16.75 15.49 10.41
CA ARG A 695 16.36 16.90 10.33
C ARG A 695 15.55 17.12 9.06
#